data_AF-A0A660R1W9-F1
#
_entry.id   AF-A0A660R1W9-F1
#
_cell.length_a   1.000
_cell.length_b   1.000
_cell.length_c   1.000
_cell.angle_alpha   90.00
_cell.angle_beta   90.00
_cell.angle_gamma   90.00
#
_symmetry.space_group_name_H-M   'P 1'
#
loop_
_entity.id
_entity.type
_entity.pdbx_description
1 polymer ?
#
loop_
_entity_poly.entity_id
_entity_poly.type
_entity_poly.pdbx_seq_one_letter_code
_entity_poly.pdbx_strand_id
1 'polypeptide(L)'
;MGPWPPVPSPVPEPPHGDLSVCKAVIGLEAWGGDSVSINLRQLATRETNVFLWHLGRSLCMMSFVCGRRFNNGESGMEMEFLNAENRELVEKLIDAGQQHLFADWDAPGTADEAKADFLASLSKVDGAYPGGLAGYISNARKLLAEAKEGGNPFEGFVPHQPDTVDLTAFDKTYDHYEALGQKQFGKVGIVLVAGGLGERLGYNGIKLDIPVEVVETTSYLKHYAACLKAMEARMESPRPVPFIIMVSPDTDAKTLQALESNHYFGLRKEQIHILRQAPVPAISDNEGTLALEEKYKLILKPHGHGDIHMLLHTSGLAAKLEKQGIEHLLFIQDTNGQVFNVMPAALGVSVTKGFDFNSIAVNRIPGEAVGGLAKLVRDDKELTLNVEYNQLDPLLRATVSPEGDVPNEQGFSMFPGNINVLVLRMASYVRILEQSQGIIAEFVNPKYADEGRTTFKKPTRIETLMQDLPKLFGPDEKVGVSIFDRRWSFSANKNNMADAAARHAAAGPPESAATAESDFYFSGRMRLAAAGTEVEEAAEELILGVPFTPGPKVLLRPSFAMTLAEVREKISGCSVSGEATLILDGKDIVLEGVELSGRSALVIKACDGAKVTVKGTFENEGFELVKLTEEELASDAVPEYLRIRGYRFENRAAAVYEYDTPGEYVVES
;
A
#
# COMPACT_ATOMS: atom_id res chain seq x y z
N MET A 1 -61.09 -19.32 -23.59
CA MET A 1 -61.07 -20.80 -23.62
C MET A 1 -60.85 -21.28 -22.21
N GLY A 2 -61.71 -22.17 -21.74
CA GLY A 2 -61.97 -22.42 -20.32
C GLY A 2 -60.89 -23.18 -19.53
N PRO A 3 -61.10 -23.31 -18.21
CA PRO A 3 -60.13 -23.76 -17.22
C PRO A 3 -60.06 -25.29 -17.16
N TRP A 4 -58.93 -25.83 -16.69
CA TRP A 4 -58.81 -27.23 -16.28
C TRP A 4 -58.32 -27.35 -14.82
N PRO A 5 -58.72 -28.42 -14.12
CA PRO A 5 -59.00 -28.50 -12.69
C PRO A 5 -57.83 -29.06 -11.85
N PRO A 6 -57.92 -29.08 -10.50
CA PRO A 6 -56.84 -29.56 -9.64
C PRO A 6 -56.86 -31.10 -9.51
N VAL A 7 -55.68 -31.70 -9.34
CA VAL A 7 -55.51 -33.14 -9.06
C VAL A 7 -54.39 -33.32 -8.00
N PRO A 8 -54.50 -34.30 -7.07
CA PRO A 8 -54.11 -34.14 -5.67
C PRO A 8 -52.85 -34.93 -5.26
N SER A 9 -52.30 -34.62 -4.08
CA SER A 9 -51.49 -35.53 -3.23
C SER A 9 -52.41 -36.63 -2.64
N PRO A 10 -51.95 -37.78 -2.09
CA PRO A 10 -50.63 -38.08 -1.51
C PRO A 10 -50.11 -39.50 -1.83
N VAL A 11 -48.96 -39.91 -1.24
CA VAL A 11 -48.67 -41.23 -0.60
C VAL A 11 -47.14 -41.37 -0.37
N PRO A 12 -46.70 -42.05 0.72
CA PRO A 12 -45.48 -41.75 1.47
C PRO A 12 -44.25 -42.62 1.14
N GLU A 13 -43.13 -42.20 1.74
CA GLU A 13 -41.78 -42.77 1.71
C GLU A 13 -41.69 -44.28 1.94
N PRO A 14 -40.76 -44.99 1.25
CA PRO A 14 -40.37 -46.34 1.62
C PRO A 14 -39.33 -46.33 2.76
N PRO A 15 -39.38 -47.28 3.70
CA PRO A 15 -38.42 -47.37 4.80
C PRO A 15 -37.05 -47.83 4.28
N HIS A 16 -36.01 -47.07 4.61
CA HIS A 16 -34.62 -47.46 4.39
C HIS A 16 -34.29 -48.72 5.21
N GLY A 17 -33.92 -49.77 4.47
CA GLY A 17 -33.47 -51.04 4.99
C GLY A 17 -32.13 -50.95 5.72
N ASP A 18 -32.06 -51.79 6.74
CA ASP A 18 -30.95 -52.06 7.65
C ASP A 18 -29.65 -52.40 6.90
N LEU A 19 -28.56 -51.69 7.23
CA LEU A 19 -27.21 -51.93 6.72
C LEU A 19 -26.65 -53.21 7.33
N SER A 20 -26.93 -54.33 6.68
CA SER A 20 -26.26 -55.60 6.94
C SER A 20 -24.75 -55.48 6.72
N VAL A 21 -24.01 -55.91 7.73
CA VAL A 21 -22.56 -55.99 7.83
C VAL A 21 -21.96 -56.80 6.67
N CYS A 22 -21.28 -56.14 5.73
CA CYS A 22 -20.37 -56.80 4.80
C CYS A 22 -19.10 -57.25 5.54
N LYS A 23 -19.05 -58.54 5.87
CA LYS A 23 -17.83 -59.26 6.24
C LYS A 23 -16.90 -59.34 5.01
N ALA A 24 -15.79 -58.61 5.04
CA ALA A 24 -14.64 -58.93 4.19
C ALA A 24 -13.78 -59.97 4.93
N VAL A 25 -13.75 -61.19 4.39
CA VAL A 25 -12.82 -62.25 4.77
C VAL A 25 -11.51 -61.98 4.05
N ILE A 26 -10.47 -61.56 4.77
CA ILE A 26 -9.09 -61.60 4.26
C ILE A 26 -8.45 -62.84 4.87
N GLY A 27 -8.21 -63.84 4.03
CA GLY A 27 -7.42 -65.01 4.38
C GLY A 27 -5.96 -64.62 4.52
N LEU A 28 -5.42 -64.76 5.73
CA LEU A 28 -3.99 -64.75 6.01
C LEU A 28 -3.56 -66.19 6.26
N GLU A 29 -2.87 -66.79 5.30
CA GLU A 29 -2.11 -68.01 5.51
C GLU A 29 -0.82 -67.66 6.25
N ALA A 30 -0.66 -68.29 7.43
CA ALA A 30 0.57 -68.60 8.20
C ALA A 30 1.53 -67.42 8.52
N TRP A 31 1.90 -67.13 9.77
CA TRP A 31 2.55 -67.99 10.75
C TRP A 31 2.28 -67.50 12.19
N GLY A 32 1.81 -68.41 13.05
CA GLY A 32 2.09 -68.52 14.49
C GLY A 32 1.80 -67.35 15.47
N GLY A 33 0.79 -67.53 16.34
CA GLY A 33 0.75 -66.88 17.66
C GLY A 33 -0.61 -66.36 18.12
N ASP A 34 -1.27 -67.12 19.00
CA ASP A 34 -2.39 -66.84 19.93
C ASP A 34 -3.31 -65.61 19.74
N SER A 35 -4.61 -65.91 19.62
CA SER A 35 -5.71 -64.95 19.64
C SER A 35 -6.12 -64.60 21.09
N VAL A 36 -6.12 -63.31 21.42
CA VAL A 36 -6.82 -62.76 22.59
C VAL A 36 -8.00 -61.92 22.10
N SER A 37 -9.20 -62.25 22.56
CA SER A 37 -10.43 -61.49 22.29
C SER A 37 -10.67 -60.47 23.40
N ILE A 38 -10.90 -59.20 23.06
CA ILE A 38 -11.35 -58.16 24.00
C ILE A 38 -12.68 -57.61 23.52
N ASN A 39 -13.67 -57.61 24.41
CA ASN A 39 -15.05 -57.21 24.19
C ASN A 39 -15.23 -55.72 24.56
N LEU A 40 -15.44 -54.84 23.57
CA LEU A 40 -15.62 -53.40 23.77
C LEU A 40 -17.08 -53.04 24.13
N ARG A 41 -17.51 -53.46 25.31
CA ARG A 41 -18.70 -52.89 25.99
C ARG A 41 -18.44 -52.77 27.49
N GLN A 42 -17.59 -51.82 27.86
CA GLN A 42 -17.62 -51.13 29.16
C GLN A 42 -16.46 -50.14 29.21
N LEU A 43 -16.78 -48.84 29.28
CA LEU A 43 -16.11 -47.79 30.06
C LEU A 43 -16.46 -46.43 29.44
N ALA A 44 -17.62 -45.92 29.85
CA ALA A 44 -17.90 -44.50 29.87
C ALA A 44 -17.40 -43.97 31.22
N THR A 45 -16.43 -43.05 31.22
CA THR A 45 -16.34 -41.89 32.13
C THR A 45 -15.10 -41.06 31.82
N ARG A 46 -15.21 -39.76 32.14
CA ARG A 46 -14.33 -38.65 31.81
C ARG A 46 -12.90 -38.86 32.32
N GLU A 47 -11.92 -38.82 31.41
CA GLU A 47 -10.57 -38.25 31.52
C GLU A 47 -9.61 -38.93 30.53
N THR A 48 -9.70 -38.59 29.24
CA THR A 48 -8.61 -38.80 28.26
C THR A 48 -8.96 -38.04 26.98
N ASN A 49 -8.57 -36.78 26.86
CA ASN A 49 -8.72 -36.02 25.61
C ASN A 49 -7.44 -35.32 25.12
N VAL A 50 -6.27 -35.71 25.65
CA VAL A 50 -4.97 -35.19 25.19
C VAL A 50 -4.10 -36.29 24.55
N PHE A 51 -4.47 -37.57 24.68
CA PHE A 51 -3.67 -38.69 24.14
C PHE A 51 -4.21 -39.30 22.84
N LEU A 52 -5.49 -39.09 22.51
CA LEU A 52 -6.12 -39.60 21.28
C LEU A 52 -5.98 -38.67 20.07
N TRP A 53 -5.53 -37.43 20.27
CA TRP A 53 -5.28 -36.47 19.19
C TRP A 53 -3.92 -36.67 18.50
N HIS A 54 -2.96 -37.35 19.16
CA HIS A 54 -1.62 -37.62 18.60
C HIS A 54 -1.46 -39.00 17.96
N LEU A 55 -2.26 -40.02 18.33
CA LEU A 55 -2.22 -41.32 17.63
C LEU A 55 -3.07 -41.37 16.34
N GLY A 56 -4.08 -40.50 16.21
CA GLY A 56 -4.95 -40.43 15.02
C GLY A 56 -4.26 -39.85 13.78
N ARG A 57 -3.18 -39.07 13.95
CA ARG A 57 -2.39 -38.53 12.83
C ARG A 57 -1.34 -39.50 12.32
N SER A 58 -0.80 -40.38 13.15
CA SER A 58 0.26 -41.31 12.72
C SER A 58 -0.28 -42.57 12.02
N LEU A 59 -1.50 -43.04 12.33
CA LEU A 59 -2.08 -44.22 11.64
C LEU A 59 -2.81 -43.89 10.33
N CYS A 60 -3.26 -42.65 10.11
CA CYS A 60 -3.83 -42.26 8.82
C CYS A 60 -2.74 -41.97 7.76
N MET A 61 -1.51 -41.68 8.21
CA MET A 61 -0.36 -41.39 7.33
C MET A 61 0.38 -42.64 6.83
N MET A 62 0.08 -43.83 7.37
CA MET A 62 0.83 -45.07 7.07
C MET A 62 0.08 -46.10 6.21
N SER A 63 -1.15 -45.82 5.77
CA SER A 63 -1.90 -46.73 4.87
C SER A 63 -2.16 -46.19 3.46
N PHE A 64 -1.51 -45.08 3.08
CA PHE A 64 -1.51 -44.58 1.69
C PHE A 64 -0.15 -44.65 1.00
N VAL A 65 0.81 -45.38 1.57
CA VAL A 65 2.10 -45.67 0.92
C VAL A 65 2.17 -47.16 0.59
N CYS A 66 1.32 -47.62 -0.32
CA CYS A 66 1.56 -48.88 -1.02
C CYS A 66 0.84 -48.92 -2.36
N GLY A 67 1.59 -48.69 -3.44
CA GLY A 67 1.26 -49.25 -4.75
C GLY A 67 0.37 -48.42 -5.69
N ARG A 68 0.73 -47.16 -5.96
CA ARG A 68 0.57 -46.61 -7.32
C ARG A 68 1.92 -46.07 -7.78
N ARG A 69 2.72 -46.94 -8.39
CA ARG A 69 3.69 -46.47 -9.39
C ARG A 69 2.84 -45.93 -10.54
N PHE A 70 2.74 -44.62 -10.66
CA PHE A 70 2.24 -44.00 -11.89
C PHE A 70 3.18 -44.43 -13.01
N ASN A 71 2.60 -44.98 -14.08
CA ASN A 71 3.32 -45.18 -15.32
C ASN A 71 3.77 -43.80 -15.83
N ASN A 72 4.97 -43.72 -16.40
CA ASN A 72 5.56 -42.57 -17.10
C ASN A 72 4.72 -42.01 -18.29
N GLY A 73 3.41 -42.27 -18.36
CA GLY A 73 2.57 -42.07 -19.54
C GLY A 73 1.63 -40.87 -19.53
N GLU A 74 1.29 -40.27 -18.38
CA GLU A 74 0.28 -39.18 -18.34
C GLU A 74 0.88 -37.77 -18.27
N SER A 75 2.10 -37.59 -17.74
CA SER A 75 2.82 -36.29 -17.77
C SER A 75 3.91 -36.21 -18.84
N GLY A 76 4.41 -37.34 -19.37
CA GLY A 76 5.55 -37.36 -20.31
C GLY A 76 6.90 -36.94 -19.71
N MET A 77 6.94 -36.51 -18.44
CA MET A 77 8.14 -36.10 -17.73
C MET A 77 8.86 -37.29 -17.08
N GLU A 78 10.13 -37.50 -17.42
CA GLU A 78 10.96 -38.54 -16.78
C GLU A 78 11.43 -38.06 -15.39
N MET A 79 10.63 -38.36 -14.36
CA MET A 79 10.87 -37.95 -12.96
C MET A 79 12.22 -38.41 -12.39
N GLU A 80 12.89 -39.38 -13.02
CA GLU A 80 14.21 -39.89 -12.67
C GLU A 80 15.34 -38.86 -12.84
N PHE A 81 15.15 -37.84 -13.69
CA PHE A 81 16.14 -36.78 -13.93
C PHE A 81 15.98 -35.55 -13.02
N LEU A 82 14.94 -35.53 -12.18
CA LEU A 82 14.77 -34.49 -11.18
C LEU A 82 15.53 -34.81 -9.90
N ASN A 83 16.07 -33.78 -9.25
CA ASN A 83 16.51 -33.90 -7.86
C ASN A 83 15.28 -34.15 -6.94
N ALA A 84 15.54 -34.61 -5.71
CA ALA A 84 14.48 -35.01 -4.79
C ALA A 84 13.49 -33.87 -4.47
N GLU A 85 13.99 -32.65 -4.29
CA GLU A 85 13.18 -31.47 -3.97
C GLU A 85 12.25 -31.08 -5.13
N ASN A 86 12.77 -31.03 -6.36
CA ASN A 86 11.98 -30.76 -7.55
C ASN A 86 10.94 -31.86 -7.78
N ARG A 87 11.31 -33.13 -7.56
CA ARG A 87 10.36 -34.24 -7.69
C ARG A 87 9.19 -34.07 -6.73
N GLU A 88 9.46 -33.78 -5.46
CA GLU A 88 8.42 -33.56 -4.46
C GLU A 88 7.51 -32.38 -4.81
N LEU A 89 8.08 -31.27 -5.30
CA LEU A 89 7.30 -30.11 -5.73
C LEU A 89 6.41 -30.42 -6.94
N VAL A 90 6.95 -31.13 -7.95
CA VAL A 90 6.17 -31.56 -9.12
C VAL A 90 5.02 -32.48 -8.71
N GLU A 91 5.28 -33.47 -7.84
CA GLU A 91 4.25 -34.38 -7.33
C GLU A 91 3.14 -33.60 -6.59
N LYS A 92 3.51 -32.66 -5.70
CA LYS A 92 2.54 -31.78 -5.00
C LYS A 92 1.69 -30.95 -5.98
N LEU A 93 2.30 -30.43 -7.05
CA LEU A 93 1.59 -29.61 -8.04
C LEU A 93 0.64 -30.46 -8.90
N ILE A 94 1.06 -31.67 -9.27
CA ILE A 94 0.18 -32.64 -9.96
C ILE A 94 -1.00 -33.01 -9.06
N ASP A 95 -0.75 -33.30 -7.77
CA ASP A 95 -1.80 -33.57 -6.79
C ASP A 95 -2.75 -32.38 -6.59
N ALA A 96 -2.23 -31.15 -6.74
CA ALA A 96 -3.02 -29.92 -6.74
C ALA A 96 -3.77 -29.66 -8.07
N GLY A 97 -3.67 -30.55 -9.06
CA GLY A 97 -4.35 -30.47 -10.35
C GLY A 97 -3.64 -29.62 -11.39
N GLN A 98 -2.32 -29.44 -11.27
CA GLN A 98 -1.49 -28.61 -12.17
C GLN A 98 -0.66 -29.46 -13.14
N GLN A 99 -1.15 -30.64 -13.55
CA GLN A 99 -0.43 -31.52 -14.48
C GLN A 99 -0.11 -30.87 -15.83
N HIS A 100 -0.87 -29.84 -16.25
CA HIS A 100 -0.63 -29.12 -17.50
C HIS A 100 0.71 -28.37 -17.52
N LEU A 101 1.26 -28.01 -16.35
CA LEU A 101 2.59 -27.40 -16.24
C LEU A 101 3.71 -28.33 -16.71
N PHE A 102 3.45 -29.64 -16.68
CA PHE A 102 4.39 -30.69 -17.00
C PHE A 102 3.97 -31.49 -18.23
N ALA A 103 2.84 -31.16 -18.86
CA ALA A 103 2.39 -31.81 -20.07
C ALA A 103 3.36 -31.51 -21.23
N ASP A 104 3.51 -32.49 -22.13
CA ASP A 104 4.42 -32.42 -23.27
C ASP A 104 5.87 -32.09 -22.88
N TRP A 105 6.34 -32.53 -21.69
CA TRP A 105 7.71 -32.26 -21.23
C TRP A 105 8.77 -32.76 -22.23
N ASP A 106 9.74 -31.91 -22.55
CA ASP A 106 10.75 -32.22 -23.56
C ASP A 106 11.76 -33.26 -23.06
N ALA A 107 12.16 -34.14 -23.96
CA ALA A 107 13.21 -35.12 -23.70
C ALA A 107 14.51 -34.45 -23.22
N PRO A 108 15.32 -35.16 -22.42
CA PRO A 108 16.65 -34.68 -22.03
C PRO A 108 17.48 -34.23 -23.24
N GLY A 109 18.18 -33.09 -23.13
CA GLY A 109 18.94 -32.48 -24.22
C GLY A 109 18.17 -31.41 -25.01
N THR A 110 16.87 -31.24 -24.76
CA THR A 110 16.02 -30.23 -25.42
C THR A 110 15.46 -29.27 -24.38
N ALA A 111 15.67 -27.96 -24.58
CA ALA A 111 15.20 -26.89 -23.69
C ALA A 111 15.60 -27.07 -22.21
N ASP A 112 16.73 -27.73 -21.94
CA ASP A 112 17.16 -28.06 -20.57
C ASP A 112 17.34 -26.83 -19.68
N GLU A 113 17.84 -25.73 -20.23
CA GLU A 113 17.98 -24.45 -19.51
C GLU A 113 16.59 -23.89 -19.11
N ALA A 114 15.65 -23.82 -20.05
CA ALA A 114 14.29 -23.35 -19.77
C ALA A 114 13.56 -24.25 -18.75
N LYS A 115 13.75 -25.57 -18.83
CA LYS A 115 13.22 -26.53 -17.85
C LYS A 115 13.81 -26.29 -16.46
N ALA A 116 15.11 -26.03 -16.36
CA ALA A 116 15.78 -25.73 -15.10
C ALA A 116 15.28 -24.40 -14.51
N ASP A 117 15.18 -23.35 -15.33
CA ASP A 117 14.66 -22.04 -14.94
C ASP A 117 13.21 -22.11 -14.46
N PHE A 118 12.39 -22.94 -15.11
CA PHE A 118 11.00 -23.16 -14.71
C PHE A 118 10.88 -23.83 -13.34
N LEU A 119 11.65 -24.89 -13.10
CA LEU A 119 11.67 -25.57 -11.80
C LEU A 119 12.21 -24.64 -10.71
N ALA A 120 13.24 -23.85 -11.02
CA ALA A 120 13.76 -22.82 -10.10
C ALA A 120 12.70 -21.74 -9.81
N SER A 121 11.95 -21.30 -10.82
CA SER A 121 10.85 -20.36 -10.67
C SER A 121 9.75 -20.93 -9.77
N LEU A 122 9.31 -22.17 -10.02
CA LEU A 122 8.34 -22.88 -9.19
C LEU A 122 8.81 -23.00 -7.73
N SER A 123 10.04 -23.44 -7.51
CA SER A 123 10.63 -23.55 -6.16
C SER A 123 10.69 -22.19 -5.45
N LYS A 124 11.05 -21.13 -6.18
CA LYS A 124 11.11 -19.77 -5.63
C LYS A 124 9.74 -19.27 -5.18
N VAL A 125 8.69 -19.45 -5.99
CA VAL A 125 7.34 -19.01 -5.61
C VAL A 125 6.72 -19.91 -4.54
N ASP A 126 7.05 -21.20 -4.53
CA ASP A 126 6.65 -22.13 -3.47
C ASP A 126 7.24 -21.73 -2.11
N GLY A 127 8.52 -21.36 -2.06
CA GLY A 127 9.14 -20.86 -0.84
C GLY A 127 8.68 -19.47 -0.40
N ALA A 128 8.09 -18.68 -1.30
CA ALA A 128 7.72 -17.29 -1.03
C ALA A 128 6.29 -17.09 -0.51
N TYR A 129 5.42 -18.09 -0.68
CA TYR A 129 4.02 -18.02 -0.23
C TYR A 129 3.80 -18.97 0.96
N PRO A 130 3.19 -18.52 2.07
CA PRO A 130 2.89 -19.41 3.19
C PRO A 130 1.99 -20.58 2.80
N GLY A 131 2.46 -21.81 3.07
CA GLY A 131 1.79 -23.04 2.62
C GLY A 131 2.13 -23.46 1.18
N GLY A 132 3.07 -22.77 0.53
CA GLY A 132 3.57 -23.08 -0.79
C GLY A 132 2.55 -22.85 -1.91
N LEU A 133 2.91 -23.31 -3.11
CA LEU A 133 2.03 -23.25 -4.28
C LEU A 133 0.74 -24.04 -4.07
N ALA A 134 0.79 -25.16 -3.36
CA ALA A 134 -0.41 -25.92 -3.01
C ALA A 134 -1.38 -25.09 -2.15
N GLY A 135 -0.87 -24.36 -1.16
CA GLY A 135 -1.64 -23.42 -0.34
C GLY A 135 -2.21 -22.28 -1.18
N TYR A 136 -1.38 -21.68 -2.04
CA TYR A 136 -1.79 -20.62 -2.97
C TYR A 136 -2.94 -21.06 -3.89
N ILE A 137 -2.82 -22.24 -4.52
CA ILE A 137 -3.85 -22.79 -5.42
C ILE A 137 -5.14 -23.09 -4.65
N SER A 138 -5.04 -23.67 -3.45
CA SER A 138 -6.20 -23.94 -2.61
C SER A 138 -6.94 -22.66 -2.24
N ASN A 139 -6.21 -21.61 -1.86
CA ASN A 139 -6.77 -20.32 -1.51
C ASN A 139 -7.37 -19.61 -2.74
N ALA A 140 -6.68 -19.66 -3.88
CA ALA A 140 -7.16 -19.14 -5.15
C ALA A 140 -8.52 -19.73 -5.52
N ARG A 141 -8.68 -21.06 -5.46
CA ARG A 141 -9.95 -21.75 -5.74
C ARG A 141 -11.08 -21.27 -4.84
N LYS A 142 -10.82 -21.13 -3.54
CA LYS A 142 -11.79 -20.60 -2.58
C LYS A 142 -12.23 -19.18 -2.96
N LEU A 143 -11.28 -18.27 -3.14
CA LEU A 143 -11.56 -16.87 -3.46
C LEU A 143 -12.23 -16.70 -4.84
N LEU A 144 -11.88 -17.55 -5.81
CA LEU A 144 -12.51 -17.55 -7.14
C LEU A 144 -13.95 -18.04 -7.08
N ALA A 145 -14.25 -19.05 -6.27
CA ALA A 145 -15.63 -19.49 -6.05
C ALA A 145 -16.47 -18.36 -5.43
N GLU A 146 -15.96 -17.70 -4.39
CA GLU A 146 -16.62 -16.55 -3.75
C GLU A 146 -16.83 -15.38 -4.74
N ALA A 147 -15.80 -15.06 -5.54
CA ALA A 147 -15.90 -14.01 -6.56
C ALA A 147 -16.90 -14.35 -7.67
N LYS A 148 -17.05 -15.63 -8.03
CA LYS A 148 -18.01 -16.09 -9.03
C LYS A 148 -19.44 -15.96 -8.53
N GLU A 149 -19.71 -16.29 -7.27
CA GLU A 149 -21.02 -16.12 -6.62
C GLU A 149 -21.43 -14.64 -6.55
N GLY A 150 -20.45 -13.73 -6.44
CA GLY A 150 -20.69 -12.29 -6.51
C GLY A 150 -21.27 -11.67 -5.25
N GLY A 151 -21.17 -12.37 -4.11
CA GLY A 151 -21.55 -11.83 -2.82
C GLY A 151 -20.72 -10.59 -2.46
N ASN A 152 -21.37 -9.59 -1.84
CA ASN A 152 -20.64 -8.51 -1.21
C ASN A 152 -20.05 -9.05 0.11
N PRO A 153 -18.73 -8.96 0.36
CA PRO A 153 -18.14 -9.48 1.61
C PRO A 153 -18.71 -8.79 2.87
N PHE A 154 -19.36 -7.64 2.70
CA PHE A 154 -20.00 -6.88 3.76
C PHE A 154 -21.53 -7.03 3.77
N GLU A 155 -22.09 -8.02 3.07
CA GLU A 155 -23.52 -8.30 3.10
C GLU A 155 -24.02 -8.53 4.53
N GLY A 156 -25.14 -7.87 4.87
CA GLY A 156 -25.73 -7.88 6.20
C GLY A 156 -25.09 -6.93 7.21
N PHE A 157 -23.99 -6.25 6.89
CA PHE A 157 -23.46 -5.17 7.73
C PHE A 157 -24.17 -3.85 7.44
N VAL A 158 -24.39 -3.06 8.49
CA VAL A 158 -24.81 -1.66 8.38
C VAL A 158 -23.58 -0.77 8.58
N PRO A 159 -23.24 0.10 7.62
CA PRO A 159 -22.12 1.01 7.76
C PRO A 159 -22.51 2.24 8.59
N HIS A 160 -21.68 2.56 9.57
CA HIS A 160 -21.74 3.74 10.42
C HIS A 160 -20.46 4.56 10.29
N GLN A 161 -20.51 5.83 10.70
CA GLN A 161 -19.32 6.65 10.80
C GLN A 161 -18.33 6.02 11.81
N PRO A 162 -17.03 5.97 11.49
CA PRO A 162 -16.01 5.50 12.42
C PRO A 162 -15.71 6.56 13.50
N ASP A 163 -14.91 6.19 14.50
CA ASP A 163 -14.36 7.15 15.45
C ASP A 163 -13.36 8.07 14.74
N THR A 164 -13.76 9.33 14.55
CA THR A 164 -12.98 10.32 13.80
C THR A 164 -12.37 11.40 14.70
N VAL A 165 -11.24 11.94 14.27
CA VAL A 165 -10.69 13.22 14.74
C VAL A 165 -10.49 14.11 13.52
N ASP A 166 -11.24 15.21 13.46
CA ASP A 166 -11.14 16.19 12.37
C ASP A 166 -10.02 17.20 12.67
N LEU A 167 -9.07 17.28 11.75
CA LEU A 167 -7.89 18.14 11.76
C LEU A 167 -7.78 18.90 10.42
N THR A 168 -8.90 19.13 9.75
CA THR A 168 -8.97 19.88 8.49
C THR A 168 -8.67 21.36 8.69
N ALA A 169 -8.92 21.91 9.88
CA ALA A 169 -8.60 23.29 10.24
C ALA A 169 -7.32 23.38 11.07
N PHE A 170 -6.50 24.42 10.82
CA PHE A 170 -5.32 24.74 11.62
C PHE A 170 -5.68 25.56 12.86
N ASP A 171 -6.41 24.92 13.77
CA ASP A 171 -6.83 25.49 15.04
C ASP A 171 -5.97 24.96 16.21
N LYS A 172 -6.41 25.26 17.44
CA LYS A 172 -5.74 24.78 18.66
C LYS A 172 -5.76 23.25 18.81
N THR A 173 -6.72 22.56 18.19
CA THR A 173 -6.80 21.10 18.18
C THR A 173 -5.68 20.54 17.32
N TYR A 174 -5.47 21.11 16.12
CA TYR A 174 -4.34 20.76 15.27
C TYR A 174 -3.01 20.99 15.99
N ASP A 175 -2.81 22.21 16.51
CA ASP A 175 -1.57 22.58 17.22
C ASP A 175 -1.28 21.63 18.41
N HIS A 176 -2.32 21.23 19.14
CA HIS A 176 -2.20 20.31 20.27
C HIS A 176 -1.67 18.94 19.84
N TYR A 177 -2.28 18.32 18.83
CA TYR A 177 -1.85 17.00 18.37
C TYR A 177 -0.51 17.06 17.63
N GLU A 178 -0.26 18.10 16.85
CA GLU A 178 1.04 18.32 16.18
C GLU A 178 2.18 18.35 17.20
N ALA A 179 2.05 19.14 18.27
CA ALA A 179 3.03 19.24 19.34
C ALA A 179 3.22 17.93 20.13
N LEU A 180 2.14 17.16 20.32
CA LEU A 180 2.23 15.85 20.98
C LEU A 180 2.98 14.83 20.12
N GLY A 181 2.69 14.79 18.81
CA GLY A 181 3.35 13.84 17.92
C GLY A 181 4.80 14.18 17.60
N GLN A 182 5.18 15.47 17.59
CA GLN A 182 6.59 15.87 17.46
C GLN A 182 7.47 15.23 18.56
N LYS A 183 6.94 15.11 19.79
CA LYS A 183 7.65 14.45 20.91
C LYS A 183 7.84 12.94 20.71
N GLN A 184 7.16 12.33 19.74
CA GLN A 184 7.20 10.90 19.46
C GLN A 184 8.14 10.54 18.31
N PHE A 185 8.84 11.50 17.69
CA PHE A 185 9.74 11.22 16.56
C PHE A 185 10.79 10.15 16.86
N GLY A 186 11.31 10.09 18.09
CA GLY A 186 12.28 9.06 18.51
C GLY A 186 11.70 7.64 18.67
N LYS A 187 10.39 7.47 18.50
CA LYS A 187 9.64 6.23 18.75
C LYS A 187 8.84 5.76 17.54
N VAL A 188 9.09 6.33 16.35
CA VAL A 188 8.39 5.98 15.12
C VAL A 188 9.37 5.45 14.08
N GLY A 189 8.93 4.49 13.27
CA GLY A 189 9.58 4.10 12.02
C GLY A 189 8.67 4.39 10.83
N ILE A 190 9.25 4.62 9.66
CA ILE A 190 8.51 4.91 8.43
C ILE A 190 8.58 3.69 7.50
N VAL A 191 7.43 3.26 7.00
CA VAL A 191 7.30 2.18 6.02
C VAL A 191 6.81 2.75 4.71
N LEU A 192 7.64 2.71 3.68
CA LEU A 192 7.33 3.17 2.33
C LEU A 192 7.06 1.97 1.42
N VAL A 193 5.88 1.94 0.82
CA VAL A 193 5.55 0.94 -0.20
C VAL A 193 5.85 1.49 -1.60
N ALA A 194 6.89 0.94 -2.25
CA ALA A 194 7.44 1.42 -3.52
C ALA A 194 7.64 0.28 -4.55
N GLY A 195 6.65 -0.62 -4.66
CA GLY A 195 6.70 -1.76 -5.59
C GLY A 195 6.35 -1.44 -7.05
N GLY A 196 5.92 -0.21 -7.37
CA GLY A 196 5.41 0.16 -8.70
C GLY A 196 6.37 1.03 -9.52
N LEU A 197 6.46 0.76 -10.83
CA LEU A 197 7.09 1.65 -11.81
C LEU A 197 6.18 2.82 -12.21
N GLY A 198 6.78 3.84 -12.83
CA GLY A 198 6.11 5.04 -13.33
C GLY A 198 5.51 4.90 -14.74
N GLU A 199 5.48 3.72 -15.34
CA GLU A 199 5.19 3.55 -16.78
C GLU A 199 3.85 4.15 -17.20
N ARG A 200 2.79 4.02 -16.37
CA ARG A 200 1.47 4.63 -16.62
C ARG A 200 1.49 6.15 -16.66
N LEU A 201 2.52 6.78 -16.08
CA LEU A 201 2.76 8.22 -16.11
C LEU A 201 3.50 8.65 -17.38
N GLY A 202 4.09 7.71 -18.13
CA GLY A 202 5.09 7.99 -19.16
C GLY A 202 6.52 8.16 -18.59
N TYR A 203 6.82 7.52 -17.45
CA TYR A 203 8.14 7.57 -16.80
C TYR A 203 8.70 6.15 -16.60
N ASN A 204 9.89 5.87 -17.14
CA ASN A 204 10.49 4.53 -17.18
C ASN A 204 11.33 4.19 -15.92
N GLY A 205 11.55 5.17 -15.04
CA GLY A 205 12.23 4.99 -13.76
C GLY A 205 11.32 4.51 -12.63
N ILE A 206 11.90 4.41 -11.43
CA ILE A 206 11.11 4.25 -10.20
C ILE A 206 10.41 5.56 -9.88
N LYS A 207 9.16 5.50 -9.42
CA LYS A 207 8.42 6.73 -9.09
C LYS A 207 9.09 7.59 -8.02
N LEU A 208 9.90 6.97 -7.15
CA LEU A 208 10.66 7.66 -6.11
C LEU A 208 11.69 8.66 -6.66
N ASP A 209 12.14 8.49 -7.90
CA ASP A 209 13.06 9.41 -8.59
C ASP A 209 12.35 10.58 -9.26
N ILE A 210 11.01 10.54 -9.37
CA ILE A 210 10.25 11.66 -9.91
C ILE A 210 10.39 12.85 -8.95
N PRO A 211 10.67 14.06 -9.46
CA PRO A 211 10.70 15.26 -8.65
C PRO A 211 9.31 15.60 -8.10
N VAL A 212 9.23 15.83 -6.78
CA VAL A 212 8.05 16.41 -6.12
C VAL A 212 7.84 17.86 -6.60
N GLU A 213 8.94 18.54 -6.97
CA GLU A 213 8.98 19.85 -7.58
C GLU A 213 10.21 19.97 -8.51
N VAL A 214 10.15 20.79 -9.56
CA VAL A 214 11.24 20.96 -10.54
C VAL A 214 11.97 22.29 -10.47
N VAL A 215 11.66 23.18 -9.52
CA VAL A 215 12.44 24.41 -9.30
C VAL A 215 13.85 24.05 -8.81
N GLU A 216 13.97 23.11 -7.86
CA GLU A 216 15.25 22.52 -7.45
C GLU A 216 15.40 21.04 -7.84
N THR A 217 14.39 20.48 -8.52
CA THR A 217 14.37 19.07 -8.98
C THR A 217 14.55 18.07 -7.82
N THR A 218 13.84 18.29 -6.72
CA THR A 218 13.90 17.40 -5.55
C THR A 218 13.06 16.14 -5.77
N SER A 219 13.68 14.96 -5.82
CA SER A 219 12.95 13.68 -5.92
C SER A 219 12.11 13.38 -4.67
N TYR A 220 11.06 12.57 -4.82
CA TYR A 220 10.30 12.06 -3.66
C TYR A 220 11.21 11.39 -2.62
N LEU A 221 12.16 10.57 -3.06
CA LEU A 221 13.11 9.91 -2.15
C LEU A 221 13.98 10.90 -1.39
N LYS A 222 14.49 11.94 -2.06
CA LYS A 222 15.27 13.02 -1.43
C LYS A 222 14.41 13.80 -0.44
N HIS A 223 13.16 14.11 -0.79
CA HIS A 223 12.23 14.80 0.10
C HIS A 223 11.94 13.98 1.36
N TYR A 224 11.62 12.69 1.23
CA TYR A 224 11.36 11.81 2.37
C TYR A 224 12.59 11.64 3.26
N ALA A 225 13.79 11.51 2.67
CA ALA A 225 15.04 11.49 3.44
C ALA A 225 15.27 12.81 4.20
N ALA A 226 14.98 13.96 3.60
CA ALA A 226 15.07 15.26 4.26
C ALA A 226 14.10 15.36 5.45
N CYS A 227 12.87 14.84 5.31
CA CYS A 227 11.90 14.76 6.41
C CYS A 227 12.42 13.89 7.57
N LEU A 228 12.99 12.72 7.28
CA LEU A 228 13.57 11.86 8.31
C LEU A 228 14.72 12.55 9.06
N LYS A 229 15.66 13.17 8.34
CA LYS A 229 16.75 13.93 8.97
C LYS A 229 16.23 15.08 9.83
N ALA A 230 15.20 15.77 9.36
CA ALA A 230 14.55 16.84 10.09
C ALA A 230 13.85 16.34 11.38
N MET A 231 13.29 15.13 11.36
CA MET A 231 12.77 14.46 12.56
C MET A 231 13.91 14.15 13.54
N GLU A 232 15.00 13.53 13.08
CA GLU A 232 16.18 13.20 13.89
C GLU A 232 16.75 14.42 14.61
N ALA A 233 16.84 15.55 13.91
CA ALA A 233 17.36 16.81 14.46
C ALA A 233 16.45 17.46 15.52
N ARG A 234 15.19 17.05 15.61
CA ARG A 234 14.18 17.58 16.56
C ARG A 234 13.97 16.70 17.78
N MET A 235 14.64 15.55 17.84
CA MET A 235 14.57 14.66 19.00
C MET A 235 15.44 15.21 20.15
N GLU A 236 14.95 15.13 21.39
CA GLU A 236 15.76 15.44 22.57
C GLU A 236 17.02 14.55 22.65
N SER A 237 16.90 13.30 22.20
CA SER A 237 18.01 12.36 22.03
C SER A 237 18.02 11.86 20.58
N PRO A 238 18.80 12.52 19.69
CA PRO A 238 18.85 12.17 18.27
C PRO A 238 19.20 10.70 18.05
N ARG A 239 18.34 10.00 17.33
CA ARG A 239 18.58 8.64 16.88
C ARG A 239 18.08 8.46 15.44
N PRO A 240 18.68 7.54 14.67
CA PRO A 240 18.21 7.19 13.34
C PRO A 240 16.73 6.79 13.35
N VAL A 241 15.92 7.37 12.46
CA VAL A 241 14.53 6.94 12.22
C VAL A 241 14.56 5.74 11.27
N PRO A 242 14.07 4.55 11.68
CA PRO A 242 14.03 3.39 10.80
C PRO A 242 13.20 3.69 9.55
N PHE A 243 13.77 3.46 8.38
CA PHE A 243 13.13 3.66 7.08
C PHE A 243 13.06 2.34 6.32
N ILE A 244 11.88 1.74 6.32
CA ILE A 244 11.60 0.46 5.69
C ILE A 244 11.04 0.75 4.30
N ILE A 245 11.66 0.23 3.25
CA ILE A 245 11.23 0.41 1.87
C ILE A 245 10.88 -0.96 1.30
N MET A 246 9.60 -1.17 0.97
CA MET A 246 9.18 -2.34 0.22
C MET A 246 9.36 -2.10 -1.28
N VAL A 247 10.13 -2.98 -1.93
CA VAL A 247 10.43 -2.94 -3.37
C VAL A 247 9.93 -4.21 -4.04
N SER A 248 9.67 -4.14 -5.34
CA SER A 248 9.36 -5.30 -6.19
C SER A 248 10.61 -5.72 -6.99
N PRO A 249 10.59 -6.84 -7.72
CA PRO A 249 11.68 -7.20 -8.64
C PRO A 249 12.02 -6.08 -9.64
N ASP A 250 11.02 -5.27 -10.03
CA ASP A 250 11.18 -4.19 -11.00
C ASP A 250 11.80 -2.92 -10.41
N THR A 251 11.64 -2.71 -9.10
CA THR A 251 12.07 -1.47 -8.42
C THR A 251 13.29 -1.63 -7.52
N ASP A 252 13.65 -2.87 -7.12
CA ASP A 252 14.74 -3.14 -6.15
C ASP A 252 16.09 -2.57 -6.59
N ALA A 253 16.62 -3.02 -7.73
CA ALA A 253 17.95 -2.61 -8.19
C ALA A 253 18.04 -1.09 -8.42
N LYS A 254 17.00 -0.51 -9.02
CA LYS A 254 16.92 0.95 -9.27
C LYS A 254 16.84 1.74 -7.95
N THR A 255 16.09 1.26 -6.97
CA THR A 255 15.98 1.92 -5.64
C THR A 255 17.31 1.89 -4.90
N LEU A 256 18.00 0.75 -4.89
CA LEU A 256 19.34 0.65 -4.31
C LEU A 256 20.34 1.57 -5.01
N GLN A 257 20.32 1.61 -6.33
CA GLN A 257 21.17 2.50 -7.12
C GLN A 257 20.89 3.98 -6.80
N ALA A 258 19.61 4.38 -6.74
CA ALA A 258 19.23 5.75 -6.40
C ALA A 258 19.73 6.16 -5.01
N LEU A 259 19.59 5.26 -4.02
CA LEU A 259 20.13 5.47 -2.68
C LEU A 259 21.66 5.58 -2.69
N GLU A 260 22.38 4.63 -3.30
CA GLU A 260 23.84 4.56 -3.26
C GLU A 260 24.51 5.72 -4.01
N SER A 261 24.04 6.03 -5.21
CA SER A 261 24.55 7.13 -6.04
C SER A 261 24.36 8.51 -5.42
N ASN A 262 23.38 8.67 -4.53
CA ASN A 262 23.10 9.92 -3.82
C ASN A 262 23.59 9.88 -2.36
N HIS A 263 24.48 8.96 -1.99
CA HIS A 263 25.01 8.82 -0.63
C HIS A 263 23.89 8.72 0.43
N TYR A 264 22.87 7.92 0.12
CA TYR A 264 21.65 7.72 0.92
C TYR A 264 20.93 9.02 1.29
N PHE A 265 21.13 10.10 0.51
CA PHE A 265 20.60 11.44 0.78
C PHE A 265 20.95 11.97 2.18
N GLY A 266 22.08 11.51 2.74
CA GLY A 266 22.54 11.84 4.09
C GLY A 266 21.91 11.04 5.22
N LEU A 267 21.07 10.05 4.92
CA LEU A 267 20.62 9.04 5.90
C LEU A 267 21.75 8.06 6.22
N ARG A 268 21.69 7.43 7.39
CA ARG A 268 22.61 6.34 7.73
C ARG A 268 22.20 5.07 6.98
N LYS A 269 23.13 4.38 6.33
CA LYS A 269 22.83 3.14 5.59
C LYS A 269 22.11 2.11 6.47
N GLU A 270 22.49 2.02 7.75
CA GLU A 270 21.97 1.04 8.71
C GLU A 270 20.53 1.31 9.13
N GLN A 271 20.00 2.52 8.90
CA GLN A 271 18.61 2.86 9.22
C GLN A 271 17.65 2.51 8.09
N ILE A 272 18.16 2.16 6.91
CA ILE A 272 17.35 1.83 5.74
C ILE A 272 17.22 0.31 5.63
N HIS A 273 15.99 -0.18 5.54
CA HIS A 273 15.67 -1.60 5.44
C HIS A 273 14.92 -1.89 4.15
N ILE A 274 15.56 -2.55 3.19
CA ILE A 274 14.91 -2.97 1.94
C ILE A 274 14.23 -4.32 2.13
N LEU A 275 12.90 -4.34 1.96
CA LEU A 275 12.09 -5.56 1.98
C LEU A 275 11.61 -5.87 0.56
N ARG A 276 11.91 -7.06 0.05
CA ARG A 276 11.63 -7.45 -1.33
C ARG A 276 10.36 -8.26 -1.42
N GLN A 277 9.35 -7.70 -2.06
CA GLN A 277 8.14 -8.41 -2.42
C GLN A 277 8.44 -9.48 -3.47
N ALA A 278 7.97 -10.70 -3.22
CA ALA A 278 7.96 -11.76 -4.22
C ALA A 278 6.68 -11.66 -5.07
N PRO A 279 6.74 -11.93 -6.38
CA PRO A 279 5.53 -12.05 -7.18
C PRO A 279 4.82 -13.39 -6.92
N VAL A 280 3.55 -13.47 -7.28
CA VAL A 280 2.75 -14.69 -7.23
C VAL A 280 2.36 -15.16 -8.64
N PRO A 281 2.13 -16.47 -8.86
CA PRO A 281 1.66 -16.98 -10.14
C PRO A 281 0.28 -16.44 -10.51
N ALA A 282 0.10 -16.07 -11.78
CA ALA A 282 -1.20 -15.77 -12.32
C ALA A 282 -2.02 -17.04 -12.54
N ILE A 283 -3.34 -16.90 -12.54
CA ILE A 283 -4.32 -17.98 -12.64
C ILE A 283 -5.15 -17.79 -13.92
N SER A 284 -5.26 -18.82 -14.75
CA SER A 284 -5.90 -18.75 -16.07
C SER A 284 -7.41 -18.94 -16.06
N ASP A 285 -7.97 -19.61 -15.06
CA ASP A 285 -9.38 -19.98 -15.00
C ASP A 285 -9.91 -20.11 -13.55
N ASN A 286 -11.21 -20.43 -13.44
CA ASN A 286 -11.88 -20.61 -12.15
C ASN A 286 -11.44 -21.89 -11.40
N GLU A 287 -10.72 -22.82 -12.04
CA GLU A 287 -10.24 -24.06 -11.43
C GLU A 287 -8.87 -23.88 -10.74
N GLY A 288 -8.34 -22.64 -10.71
CA GLY A 288 -7.07 -22.34 -10.07
C GLY A 288 -5.86 -22.80 -10.89
N THR A 289 -6.01 -23.02 -12.19
CA THR A 289 -4.92 -23.41 -13.10
C THR A 289 -3.88 -22.30 -13.19
N LEU A 290 -2.61 -22.60 -12.92
CA LEU A 290 -1.52 -21.63 -13.03
C LEU A 290 -1.25 -21.30 -14.51
N ALA A 291 -1.13 -20.01 -14.81
CA ALA A 291 -0.99 -19.51 -16.17
C ALA A 291 0.47 -19.51 -16.65
N LEU A 292 0.67 -19.97 -17.88
CA LEU A 292 1.94 -19.93 -18.60
C LEU A 292 1.93 -18.82 -19.65
N GLU A 293 3.05 -18.11 -19.79
CA GLU A 293 3.28 -17.17 -20.90
C GLU A 293 3.65 -17.98 -22.16
N GLU A 294 4.56 -18.92 -21.96
CA GLU A 294 5.01 -19.92 -22.91
C GLU A 294 5.39 -21.19 -22.15
N LYS A 295 5.74 -22.26 -22.87
CA LYS A 295 6.19 -23.52 -22.26
C LYS A 295 7.36 -23.23 -21.31
N TYR A 296 7.29 -23.74 -20.08
CA TYR A 296 8.30 -23.53 -19.02
C TYR A 296 8.42 -22.09 -18.49
N LYS A 297 7.39 -21.25 -18.65
CA LYS A 297 7.43 -19.88 -18.11
C LYS A 297 6.11 -19.47 -17.48
N LEU A 298 6.09 -19.36 -16.15
CA LEU A 298 4.94 -18.83 -15.42
C LEU A 298 4.70 -17.37 -15.74
N ILE A 299 3.43 -16.99 -15.86
CA ILE A 299 3.03 -15.58 -15.75
C ILE A 299 3.07 -15.22 -14.26
N LEU A 300 3.93 -14.29 -13.88
CA LEU A 300 4.05 -13.81 -12.51
C LEU A 300 3.48 -12.39 -12.40
N LYS A 301 2.82 -12.08 -11.28
CA LYS A 301 2.21 -10.76 -11.02
C LYS A 301 2.46 -10.32 -9.58
N PRO A 302 2.48 -9.02 -9.30
CA PRO A 302 2.53 -8.54 -7.91
C PRO A 302 1.32 -9.03 -7.12
N HIS A 303 1.58 -9.50 -5.90
CA HIS A 303 0.55 -9.92 -4.95
C HIS A 303 -0.19 -8.73 -4.33
N GLY A 304 0.40 -7.54 -4.35
CA GLY A 304 -0.21 -6.32 -3.82
C GLY A 304 0.50 -5.79 -2.58
N HIS A 305 0.16 -4.57 -2.17
CA HIS A 305 0.94 -3.89 -1.14
C HIS A 305 0.75 -4.46 0.28
N GLY A 306 -0.21 -5.36 0.50
CA GLY A 306 -0.38 -6.08 1.77
C GLY A 306 0.81 -6.98 2.16
N ASP A 307 1.66 -7.37 1.20
CA ASP A 307 2.87 -8.17 1.48
C ASP A 307 3.83 -7.53 2.47
N ILE A 308 3.74 -6.22 2.67
CA ILE A 308 4.57 -5.52 3.65
C ILE A 308 4.44 -6.11 5.05
N HIS A 309 3.25 -6.61 5.43
CA HIS A 309 2.99 -7.23 6.73
C HIS A 309 3.74 -8.56 6.87
N MET A 310 3.64 -9.42 5.85
CA MET A 310 4.37 -10.68 5.75
C MET A 310 5.88 -10.45 5.76
N LEU A 311 6.37 -9.48 5.00
CA LEU A 311 7.81 -9.17 4.94
C LEU A 311 8.33 -8.63 6.28
N LEU A 312 7.57 -7.80 6.97
CA LEU A 312 7.91 -7.29 8.31
C LEU A 312 7.93 -8.39 9.37
N HIS A 313 7.06 -9.40 9.25
CA HIS A 313 7.03 -10.58 10.11
C HIS A 313 8.19 -11.53 9.82
N THR A 314 8.27 -12.04 8.60
CA THR A 314 9.22 -13.10 8.19
C THR A 314 10.68 -12.66 8.25
N SER A 315 10.97 -11.37 8.04
CA SER A 315 12.32 -10.81 8.25
C SER A 315 12.70 -10.65 9.73
N GLY A 316 11.74 -10.79 10.65
CA GLY A 316 11.89 -10.47 12.07
C GLY A 316 12.06 -8.97 12.37
N LEU A 317 11.94 -8.10 11.36
CA LEU A 317 12.25 -6.68 11.49
C LEU A 317 11.27 -5.97 12.42
N ALA A 318 9.96 -6.23 12.32
CA ALA A 318 8.98 -5.59 13.20
C ALA A 318 9.27 -5.88 14.68
N ALA A 319 9.45 -7.15 15.04
CA ALA A 319 9.80 -7.56 16.40
C ALA A 319 11.15 -6.98 16.88
N LYS A 320 12.13 -6.83 15.97
CA LYS A 320 13.40 -6.18 16.28
C LYS A 320 13.22 -4.69 16.59
N LEU A 321 12.46 -3.97 15.76
CA LEU A 321 12.23 -2.53 15.93
C LEU A 321 11.44 -2.23 17.22
N GLU A 322 10.44 -3.05 17.54
CA GLU A 322 9.72 -2.97 18.82
C GLU A 322 10.67 -3.06 20.01
N LYS A 323 11.56 -4.06 20.03
CA LYS A 323 12.58 -4.24 21.07
C LYS A 323 13.57 -3.08 21.14
N GLN A 324 13.75 -2.32 20.06
CA GLN A 324 14.58 -1.11 19.99
C GLN A 324 13.84 0.16 20.44
N GLY A 325 12.62 0.03 20.98
CA GLY A 325 11.82 1.14 21.49
C GLY A 325 11.02 1.90 20.43
N ILE A 326 10.84 1.33 19.23
CA ILE A 326 9.88 1.86 18.26
C ILE A 326 8.47 1.45 18.71
N GLU A 327 7.62 2.44 18.95
CA GLU A 327 6.25 2.25 19.44
C GLU A 327 5.21 2.35 18.31
N HIS A 328 5.54 3.02 17.20
CA HIS A 328 4.64 3.19 16.05
C HIS A 328 5.35 2.99 14.71
N LEU A 329 4.62 2.51 13.72
CA LEU A 329 5.01 2.57 12.31
C LEU A 329 4.03 3.43 11.53
N LEU A 330 4.57 4.35 10.72
CA LEU A 330 3.79 5.11 9.75
C LEU A 330 3.98 4.51 8.35
N PHE A 331 2.91 4.05 7.73
CA PHE A 331 2.91 3.52 6.37
C PHE A 331 2.56 4.64 5.39
N ILE A 332 3.38 4.82 4.37
CA ILE A 332 3.23 5.84 3.33
C ILE A 332 3.34 5.21 1.94
N GLN A 333 2.79 5.90 0.94
CA GLN A 333 2.84 5.51 -0.48
C GLN A 333 3.96 6.24 -1.22
N ASP A 334 4.25 5.80 -2.44
CA ASP A 334 5.37 6.23 -3.28
C ASP A 334 5.40 7.72 -3.66
N THR A 335 4.25 8.32 -4.02
CA THR A 335 4.20 9.66 -4.63
C THR A 335 3.23 10.62 -3.94
N ASN A 336 3.19 10.65 -2.61
CA ASN A 336 2.49 11.70 -1.85
C ASN A 336 3.51 12.58 -1.11
N GLY A 337 3.76 13.80 -1.60
CA GLY A 337 4.80 14.68 -1.06
C GLY A 337 4.42 15.27 0.30
N GLN A 338 3.13 15.47 0.51
CA GLN A 338 2.57 16.16 1.67
C GLN A 338 2.42 15.26 2.91
N VAL A 339 2.71 13.97 2.83
CA VAL A 339 2.44 13.01 3.93
C VAL A 339 3.11 13.40 5.26
N PHE A 340 4.29 14.04 5.20
CA PHE A 340 5.00 14.49 6.40
C PHE A 340 4.42 15.77 7.02
N ASN A 341 3.51 16.48 6.35
CA ASN A 341 2.76 17.60 6.91
C ASN A 341 1.80 17.13 8.00
N VAL A 342 1.13 16.00 7.78
CA VAL A 342 0.12 15.47 8.70
C VAL A 342 0.69 14.51 9.74
N MET A 343 1.86 13.94 9.45
CA MET A 343 2.51 12.91 10.26
C MET A 343 2.62 13.27 11.75
N PRO A 344 3.05 14.49 12.17
CA PRO A 344 3.11 14.83 13.59
C PRO A 344 1.72 14.81 14.23
N ALA A 345 0.74 15.51 13.66
CA ALA A 345 -0.61 15.55 14.23
C ALA A 345 -1.29 14.16 14.26
N ALA A 346 -1.14 13.36 13.20
CA ALA A 346 -1.63 11.99 13.12
C ALA A 346 -1.04 11.09 14.22
N LEU A 347 0.26 11.23 14.50
CA LEU A 347 0.93 10.50 15.58
C LEU A 347 0.44 10.95 16.95
N GLY A 348 0.25 12.27 17.15
CA GLY A 348 -0.33 12.83 18.37
C GLY A 348 -1.75 12.30 18.64
N VAL A 349 -2.59 12.21 17.61
CA VAL A 349 -3.92 11.60 17.72
C VAL A 349 -3.82 10.14 18.13
N SER A 350 -2.97 9.36 17.44
CA SER A 350 -2.84 7.91 17.67
C SER A 350 -2.43 7.61 19.11
N VAL A 351 -1.45 8.36 19.64
CA VAL A 351 -1.01 8.24 21.04
C VAL A 351 -2.10 8.66 22.02
N THR A 352 -2.77 9.77 21.77
CA THR A 352 -3.77 10.33 22.71
C THR A 352 -5.03 9.49 22.77
N LYS A 353 -5.49 8.99 21.62
CA LYS A 353 -6.69 8.14 21.51
C LYS A 353 -6.39 6.67 21.79
N GLY A 354 -5.12 6.28 21.79
CA GLY A 354 -4.69 4.90 21.95
C GLY A 354 -5.14 4.02 20.79
N PHE A 355 -5.10 4.54 19.56
CA PHE A 355 -5.43 3.76 18.37
C PHE A 355 -4.30 2.77 18.07
N ASP A 356 -4.69 1.51 17.85
CA ASP A 356 -3.81 0.46 17.35
C ASP A 356 -3.61 0.57 15.84
N PHE A 357 -4.61 1.11 15.14
CA PHE A 357 -4.59 1.41 13.72
C PHE A 357 -5.34 2.71 13.47
N ASN A 358 -4.64 3.72 12.96
CA ASN A 358 -5.24 5.01 12.60
C ASN A 358 -5.11 5.22 11.09
N SER A 359 -6.24 5.24 10.40
CA SER A 359 -6.31 5.58 8.98
C SER A 359 -6.31 7.09 8.82
N ILE A 360 -5.40 7.62 8.02
CA ILE A 360 -5.42 9.02 7.64
C ILE A 360 -6.36 9.17 6.45
N ALA A 361 -7.19 10.20 6.53
CA ALA A 361 -8.30 10.40 5.62
C ALA A 361 -8.43 11.85 5.17
N VAL A 362 -9.18 12.02 4.11
CA VAL A 362 -9.65 13.32 3.62
C VAL A 362 -11.17 13.33 3.55
N ASN A 363 -11.77 14.50 3.49
CA ASN A 363 -13.17 14.61 3.12
C ASN A 363 -13.37 14.06 1.70
N ARG A 364 -14.19 13.02 1.59
CA ARG A 364 -14.45 12.31 0.34
C ARG A 364 -15.64 12.92 -0.36
N ILE A 365 -15.61 12.99 -1.68
CA ILE A 365 -16.75 13.44 -2.48
C ILE A 365 -17.54 12.19 -2.91
N PRO A 366 -18.88 12.19 -2.82
CA PRO A 366 -19.67 11.07 -3.31
C PRO A 366 -19.39 10.72 -4.77
N GLY A 367 -19.30 9.42 -5.07
CA GLY A 367 -18.92 8.91 -6.39
C GLY A 367 -17.42 8.91 -6.70
N GLU A 368 -16.57 9.46 -5.81
CA GLU A 368 -15.11 9.41 -5.98
C GLU A 368 -14.59 7.96 -5.94
N ALA A 369 -13.63 7.62 -6.81
CA ALA A 369 -12.99 6.31 -6.90
C ALA A 369 -11.94 6.09 -5.78
N VAL A 370 -12.33 6.39 -4.55
CA VAL A 370 -11.54 6.26 -3.32
C VAL A 370 -12.39 5.48 -2.31
N GLY A 371 -11.79 4.54 -1.58
CA GLY A 371 -12.50 3.79 -0.55
C GLY A 371 -12.98 4.67 0.61
N GLY A 372 -14.13 4.34 1.19
CA GLY A 372 -14.68 5.02 2.36
C GLY A 372 -14.36 4.26 3.64
N LEU A 373 -13.94 4.99 4.68
CA LEU A 373 -13.70 4.44 6.01
C LEU A 373 -15.03 4.35 6.75
N ALA A 374 -15.41 3.13 7.14
CA ALA A 374 -16.68 2.85 7.80
C ALA A 374 -16.50 1.93 8.99
N LYS A 375 -17.32 2.14 10.03
CA LYS A 375 -17.57 1.16 11.08
C LYS A 375 -18.73 0.28 10.63
N LEU A 376 -18.44 -0.97 10.29
CA LEU A 376 -19.42 -1.96 9.89
C LEU A 376 -19.96 -2.68 11.12
N VAL A 377 -21.28 -2.72 11.27
CA VAL A 377 -21.96 -3.38 12.40
C VAL A 377 -22.90 -4.47 11.90
N ARG A 378 -22.78 -5.68 12.44
CA ARG A 378 -23.71 -6.80 12.21
C ARG A 378 -23.78 -7.65 13.47
N ASP A 379 -24.96 -7.73 14.07
CA ASP A 379 -25.18 -8.44 15.34
C ASP A 379 -24.18 -7.98 16.43
N ASP A 380 -23.36 -8.88 16.96
CA ASP A 380 -22.31 -8.62 17.94
C ASP A 380 -20.93 -8.32 17.31
N LYS A 381 -20.85 -8.27 15.98
CA LYS A 381 -19.61 -8.00 15.25
C LYS A 381 -19.53 -6.55 14.79
N GLU A 382 -18.48 -5.88 15.25
CA GLU A 382 -18.08 -4.55 14.79
C GLU A 382 -16.72 -4.62 14.08
N LEU A 383 -16.57 -3.92 12.97
CA LEU A 383 -15.32 -3.85 12.21
C LEU A 383 -15.17 -2.47 11.59
N THR A 384 -14.12 -1.75 11.95
CA THR A 384 -13.81 -0.45 11.34
C THR A 384 -12.68 -0.62 10.34
N LEU A 385 -12.91 -0.30 9.08
CA LEU A 385 -11.93 -0.46 8.00
C LEU A 385 -12.27 0.37 6.76
N ASN A 386 -11.39 0.30 5.77
CA ASN A 386 -11.65 0.78 4.43
C ASN A 386 -12.60 -0.16 3.67
N VAL A 387 -13.69 0.39 3.15
CA VAL A 387 -14.58 -0.27 2.20
C VAL A 387 -14.32 0.32 0.82
N GLU A 388 -13.87 -0.52 -0.12
CA GLU A 388 -13.54 -0.07 -1.47
C GLU A 388 -14.75 0.57 -2.16
N TYR A 389 -14.52 1.59 -3.00
CA TYR A 389 -15.60 2.40 -3.60
C TYR A 389 -16.64 1.56 -4.36
N ASN A 390 -16.20 0.46 -5.00
CA ASN A 390 -17.04 -0.47 -5.73
C ASN A 390 -17.86 -1.42 -4.83
N GLN A 391 -17.56 -1.48 -3.53
CA GLN A 391 -18.29 -2.22 -2.51
C GLN A 391 -19.14 -1.30 -1.64
N LEU A 392 -18.68 -0.07 -1.40
CA LEU A 392 -19.32 0.91 -0.54
C LEU A 392 -20.67 1.36 -1.11
N ASP A 393 -20.74 1.80 -2.37
CA ASP A 393 -21.99 2.29 -2.95
C ASP A 393 -23.10 1.21 -2.95
N PRO A 394 -22.85 -0.05 -3.38
CA PRO A 394 -23.82 -1.14 -3.21
C PRO A 394 -24.23 -1.38 -1.76
N LEU A 395 -23.29 -1.32 -0.81
CA LEU A 395 -23.57 -1.50 0.62
C LEU A 395 -24.50 -0.40 1.14
N LEU A 396 -24.24 0.86 0.78
CA LEU A 396 -25.06 2.00 1.18
C LEU A 396 -26.46 1.94 0.57
N ARG A 397 -26.58 1.59 -0.71
CA ARG A 397 -27.87 1.35 -1.38
C ARG A 397 -28.73 0.32 -0.67
N ALA A 398 -28.09 -0.74 -0.19
CA ALA A 398 -28.78 -1.83 0.49
C ALA A 398 -29.19 -1.50 1.93
N THR A 399 -28.53 -0.57 2.62
CA THR A 399 -28.65 -0.45 4.09
C THR A 399 -28.88 0.95 4.65
N VAL A 400 -28.43 2.01 3.97
CA VAL A 400 -28.47 3.39 4.48
C VAL A 400 -29.40 4.26 3.65
N SER A 401 -29.23 4.27 2.33
CA SER A 401 -29.93 5.17 1.42
C SER A 401 -30.04 4.55 0.04
N PRO A 402 -31.24 4.40 -0.57
CA PRO A 402 -31.38 3.81 -1.90
C PRO A 402 -30.66 4.61 -3.00
N GLU A 403 -30.40 5.90 -2.77
CA GLU A 403 -29.58 6.75 -3.64
C GLU A 403 -28.08 6.44 -3.57
N GLY A 404 -27.65 5.63 -2.59
CA GLY A 404 -26.27 5.22 -2.37
C GLY A 404 -25.52 6.19 -1.48
N ASP A 405 -24.31 6.56 -1.89
CA ASP A 405 -23.52 7.56 -1.19
C ASP A 405 -24.05 8.97 -1.48
N VAL A 406 -24.59 9.63 -0.45
CA VAL A 406 -25.20 10.96 -0.55
C VAL A 406 -24.36 12.00 0.18
N PRO A 407 -24.22 13.22 -0.36
CA PRO A 407 -23.47 14.28 0.30
C PRO A 407 -24.16 14.76 1.58
N ASN A 408 -23.35 15.11 2.57
CA ASN A 408 -23.75 15.83 3.77
C ASN A 408 -23.99 17.32 3.48
N GLU A 409 -24.30 18.12 4.50
CA GLU A 409 -24.57 19.55 4.35
C GLU A 409 -23.39 20.35 3.75
N GLN A 410 -22.17 19.84 3.92
CA GLN A 410 -20.94 20.42 3.38
C GLN A 410 -20.56 19.88 1.99
N GLY A 411 -21.36 18.98 1.41
CA GLY A 411 -21.12 18.40 0.09
C GLY A 411 -20.24 17.14 0.07
N PHE A 412 -19.88 16.59 1.23
CA PHE A 412 -18.97 15.44 1.36
C PHE A 412 -19.72 14.16 1.75
N SER A 413 -19.15 13.00 1.43
CA SER A 413 -19.64 11.72 1.94
C SER A 413 -19.54 11.67 3.47
N MET A 414 -20.48 10.99 4.11
CA MET A 414 -20.40 10.70 5.55
C MET A 414 -19.23 9.78 5.90
N PHE A 415 -18.64 9.09 4.91
CA PHE A 415 -17.54 8.14 5.08
C PHE A 415 -16.25 8.76 4.55
N PRO A 416 -15.28 9.09 5.43
CA PRO A 416 -14.03 9.74 5.03
C PRO A 416 -13.24 8.90 4.02
N GLY A 417 -12.55 9.57 3.11
CA GLY A 417 -11.80 8.92 2.03
C GLY A 417 -10.44 8.45 2.51
N ASN A 418 -10.16 7.17 2.36
CA ASN A 418 -8.88 6.59 2.74
C ASN A 418 -7.78 7.00 1.75
N ILE A 419 -6.72 7.66 2.24
CA ILE A 419 -5.56 8.02 1.41
C ILE A 419 -4.40 7.01 1.51
N ASN A 420 -4.64 5.89 2.20
CA ASN A 420 -3.70 4.79 2.42
C ASN A 420 -2.39 5.22 3.10
N VAL A 421 -2.52 6.16 4.05
CA VAL A 421 -1.49 6.53 5.02
C VAL A 421 -1.98 6.04 6.37
N LEU A 422 -1.16 5.25 7.07
CA LEU A 422 -1.60 4.50 8.25
C LEU A 422 -0.62 4.67 9.41
N VAL A 423 -1.11 4.89 10.63
CA VAL A 423 -0.29 4.82 11.86
C VAL A 423 -0.66 3.55 12.62
N LEU A 424 0.31 2.66 12.84
CA LEU A 424 0.11 1.39 13.54
C LEU A 424 0.89 1.38 14.85
N ARG A 425 0.26 0.91 15.92
CA ARG A 425 0.92 0.70 17.21
C ARG A 425 1.66 -0.63 17.20
N MET A 426 2.96 -0.59 17.51
CA MET A 426 3.84 -1.77 17.40
C MET A 426 3.42 -2.93 18.31
N ALA A 427 2.97 -2.64 19.53
CA ALA A 427 2.62 -3.66 20.51
C ALA A 427 1.46 -4.58 20.07
N SER A 428 0.43 -4.03 19.44
CA SER A 428 -0.66 -4.80 18.84
C SER A 428 -0.22 -5.38 17.49
N TYR A 429 0.47 -4.58 16.67
CA TYR A 429 0.91 -4.99 15.35
C TYR A 429 1.79 -6.24 15.36
N VAL A 430 2.86 -6.28 16.18
CA VAL A 430 3.77 -7.44 16.27
C VAL A 430 3.03 -8.69 16.75
N ARG A 431 2.13 -8.56 17.73
CA ARG A 431 1.30 -9.68 18.21
C ARG A 431 0.42 -10.25 17.08
N ILE A 432 -0.22 -9.38 16.31
CA ILE A 432 -1.11 -9.78 15.21
C ILE A 432 -0.31 -10.44 14.10
N LEU A 433 0.84 -9.87 13.73
CA LEU A 433 1.74 -10.48 12.75
C LEU A 433 2.18 -11.88 13.19
N GLU A 434 2.51 -12.08 14.46
CA GLU A 434 2.89 -13.41 14.96
C GLU A 434 1.71 -14.39 14.91
N GLN A 435 0.50 -13.96 15.26
CA GLN A 435 -0.69 -14.82 15.19
C GLN A 435 -1.06 -15.19 13.75
N SER A 436 -0.90 -14.26 12.81
CA SER A 436 -1.28 -14.46 11.41
C SER A 436 -0.12 -14.94 10.52
N GLN A 437 1.09 -15.06 11.08
CA GLN A 437 2.33 -15.28 10.32
C GLN A 437 2.54 -14.22 9.22
N GLY A 438 2.08 -13.00 9.51
CA GLY A 438 2.09 -11.85 8.61
C GLY A 438 1.15 -11.94 7.40
N ILE A 439 0.38 -13.01 7.28
CA ILE A 439 -0.69 -13.13 6.28
C ILE A 439 -1.85 -12.24 6.73
N ILE A 440 -2.35 -11.42 5.82
CA ILE A 440 -3.57 -10.63 6.04
C ILE A 440 -4.63 -11.04 5.02
N ALA A 441 -5.80 -10.41 5.05
CA ALA A 441 -6.87 -10.76 4.13
C ALA A 441 -6.42 -10.64 2.67
N GLU A 442 -6.86 -11.62 1.89
CA GLU A 442 -6.62 -11.74 0.46
C GLU A 442 -7.94 -11.75 -0.30
N PHE A 443 -7.91 -11.34 -1.57
CA PHE A 443 -9.06 -11.34 -2.46
C PHE A 443 -8.63 -11.63 -3.90
N VAL A 444 -9.59 -11.85 -4.79
CA VAL A 444 -9.33 -12.01 -6.24
C VAL A 444 -10.34 -11.19 -7.02
N ASN A 445 -9.90 -10.54 -8.11
CA ASN A 445 -10.76 -9.71 -8.96
C ASN A 445 -10.64 -10.12 -10.44
N PRO A 446 -11.12 -11.32 -10.81
CA PRO A 446 -11.06 -11.81 -12.19
C PRO A 446 -11.87 -10.89 -13.11
N LYS A 447 -11.32 -10.60 -14.29
CA LYS A 447 -12.04 -9.88 -15.34
C LYS A 447 -12.60 -10.90 -16.32
N TYR A 448 -13.93 -11.03 -16.36
CA TYR A 448 -14.60 -12.01 -17.21
C TYR A 448 -14.90 -11.48 -18.62
N ALA A 449 -14.82 -12.37 -19.60
CA ALA A 449 -15.15 -12.13 -21.00
C ALA A 449 -16.66 -12.25 -21.26
N ASP A 450 -17.36 -12.98 -20.39
CA ASP A 450 -18.77 -13.28 -20.45
C ASP A 450 -19.51 -12.89 -19.15
N GLU A 451 -20.81 -12.64 -19.25
CA GLU A 451 -21.68 -12.31 -18.10
C GLU A 451 -21.82 -13.48 -17.12
N GLY A 452 -21.69 -14.72 -17.61
CA GLY A 452 -21.77 -15.94 -16.81
C GLY A 452 -20.56 -16.20 -15.90
N ARG A 453 -19.54 -15.33 -15.95
CA ARG A 453 -18.31 -15.42 -15.17
C ARG A 453 -17.57 -16.77 -15.36
N THR A 454 -17.54 -17.27 -16.59
CA THR A 454 -16.94 -18.56 -16.92
C THR A 454 -15.53 -18.44 -17.48
N THR A 455 -15.26 -17.40 -18.27
CA THR A 455 -14.01 -17.24 -19.03
C THR A 455 -13.32 -15.94 -18.65
N PHE A 456 -12.03 -15.99 -18.31
CA PHE A 456 -11.26 -14.78 -18.03
C PHE A 456 -10.85 -14.06 -19.33
N LYS A 457 -10.92 -12.72 -19.34
CA LYS A 457 -10.33 -11.86 -20.38
C LYS A 457 -8.81 -11.93 -20.39
N LYS A 458 -8.22 -12.12 -19.21
CA LYS A 458 -6.78 -12.25 -18.98
C LYS A 458 -6.54 -12.99 -17.66
N PRO A 459 -5.41 -13.70 -17.51
CA PRO A 459 -5.07 -14.35 -16.24
C PRO A 459 -5.15 -13.37 -15.07
N THR A 460 -5.71 -13.83 -13.95
CA THR A 460 -5.84 -13.06 -12.70
C THR A 460 -4.76 -13.46 -11.69
N ARG A 461 -4.79 -12.94 -10.47
CA ARG A 461 -3.96 -13.38 -9.33
C ARG A 461 -4.68 -13.06 -8.02
N ILE A 462 -4.32 -13.73 -6.94
CA ILE A 462 -4.71 -13.32 -5.59
C ILE A 462 -4.06 -11.96 -5.29
N GLU A 463 -4.76 -11.09 -4.59
CA GLU A 463 -4.31 -9.77 -4.18
C GLU A 463 -4.45 -9.57 -2.68
N THR A 464 -3.61 -8.72 -2.11
CA THR A 464 -3.73 -8.27 -0.70
C THR A 464 -3.48 -6.77 -0.55
N LEU A 465 -4.21 -6.14 0.39
CA LEU A 465 -4.21 -4.70 0.62
C LEU A 465 -3.73 -4.38 2.04
N MET A 466 -2.70 -3.55 2.18
CA MET A 466 -2.14 -3.20 3.50
C MET A 466 -3.15 -2.56 4.47
N GLN A 467 -4.17 -1.87 3.95
CA GLN A 467 -5.25 -1.29 4.77
C GLN A 467 -6.25 -2.32 5.31
N ASP A 468 -6.16 -3.59 4.88
CA ASP A 468 -7.06 -4.66 5.32
C ASP A 468 -6.60 -5.34 6.63
N LEU A 469 -5.46 -4.93 7.21
CA LEU A 469 -4.99 -5.44 8.50
C LEU A 469 -6.06 -5.42 9.61
N PRO A 470 -6.94 -4.40 9.73
CA PRO A 470 -8.02 -4.39 10.73
C PRO A 470 -8.98 -5.58 10.65
N LYS A 471 -9.05 -6.32 9.53
CA LYS A 471 -9.84 -7.56 9.44
C LYS A 471 -9.35 -8.66 10.40
N LEU A 472 -8.12 -8.56 10.90
CA LEU A 472 -7.54 -9.46 11.89
C LEU A 472 -7.72 -8.98 13.34
N PHE A 473 -8.28 -7.78 13.54
CA PHE A 473 -8.38 -7.19 14.87
C PHE A 473 -9.49 -7.86 15.69
N GLY A 474 -9.22 -8.07 16.96
CA GLY A 474 -10.20 -8.49 17.95
C GLY A 474 -10.88 -7.28 18.62
N PRO A 475 -11.70 -7.53 19.67
CA PRO A 475 -12.42 -6.48 20.38
C PRO A 475 -11.52 -5.54 21.20
N ASP A 476 -10.27 -5.93 21.46
CA ASP A 476 -9.33 -5.15 22.27
C ASP A 476 -8.57 -4.09 21.45
N GLU A 477 -8.47 -4.28 20.13
CA GLU A 477 -7.77 -3.36 19.26
C GLU A 477 -8.66 -2.19 18.81
N LYS A 478 -8.12 -0.98 18.90
CA LYS A 478 -8.85 0.25 18.54
C LYS A 478 -8.45 0.75 17.16
N VAL A 479 -9.44 0.89 16.29
CA VAL A 479 -9.27 1.47 14.95
C VAL A 479 -9.90 2.86 14.91
N GLY A 480 -9.13 3.85 14.50
CA GLY A 480 -9.56 5.24 14.40
C GLY A 480 -9.28 5.86 13.04
N VAL A 481 -9.82 7.06 12.83
CA VAL A 481 -9.65 7.83 11.60
C VAL A 481 -9.27 9.27 11.93
N SER A 482 -8.22 9.80 11.29
CA SER A 482 -7.83 11.20 11.39
C SER A 482 -8.04 11.90 10.05
N ILE A 483 -8.90 12.91 10.00
CA ILE A 483 -9.30 13.60 8.78
C ILE A 483 -8.49 14.89 8.64
N PHE A 484 -7.88 15.12 7.48
CA PHE A 484 -7.12 16.32 7.19
C PHE A 484 -7.64 17.01 5.93
N ASP A 485 -7.24 18.27 5.77
CA ASP A 485 -7.41 18.95 4.48
C ASP A 485 -6.71 18.15 3.38
N ARG A 486 -7.36 18.06 2.21
CA ARG A 486 -6.88 17.22 1.12
C ARG A 486 -5.54 17.71 0.58
N ARG A 487 -5.42 18.99 0.22
CA ARG A 487 -4.18 19.51 -0.38
C ARG A 487 -3.04 19.60 0.63
N TRP A 488 -3.37 19.70 1.92
CA TRP A 488 -2.40 19.61 3.02
C TRP A 488 -1.81 18.21 3.23
N SER A 489 -2.55 17.16 2.90
CA SER A 489 -2.25 15.78 3.30
C SER A 489 -2.04 14.80 2.16
N PHE A 490 -2.61 15.08 0.99
CA PHE A 490 -2.72 14.14 -0.12
C PHE A 490 -2.77 14.85 -1.47
N SER A 491 -1.66 14.75 -2.20
CA SER A 491 -1.64 14.99 -3.64
C SER A 491 -0.73 13.97 -4.31
N ALA A 492 -1.33 13.04 -5.05
CA ALA A 492 -0.61 11.92 -5.64
C ALA A 492 -0.24 12.18 -7.10
N ASN A 493 0.93 11.68 -7.52
CA ASN A 493 1.29 11.60 -8.94
C ASN A 493 1.03 10.18 -9.47
N LYS A 494 -0.11 9.98 -10.13
CA LYS A 494 -0.63 8.65 -10.54
C LYS A 494 -1.08 8.54 -12.00
N ASN A 495 -1.45 9.66 -12.63
CA ASN A 495 -1.96 9.68 -14.00
C ASN A 495 -1.00 10.45 -14.93
N ASN A 496 -0.84 9.97 -16.17
CA ASN A 496 -0.23 10.78 -17.23
C ASN A 496 -1.11 12.02 -17.52
N MET A 497 -0.55 13.00 -18.24
CA MET A 497 -1.25 14.28 -18.47
C MET A 497 -2.56 14.13 -19.26
N ALA A 498 -2.67 13.17 -20.18
CA ALA A 498 -3.87 12.97 -20.97
C ALA A 498 -5.03 12.43 -20.12
N ASP A 499 -4.78 11.39 -19.32
CA ASP A 499 -5.75 10.82 -18.39
C ASP A 499 -6.13 11.83 -17.30
N ALA A 500 -5.15 12.61 -16.82
CA ALA A 500 -5.38 13.66 -15.84
C ALA A 500 -6.27 14.79 -16.38
N ALA A 501 -6.05 15.23 -17.62
CA ALA A 501 -6.90 16.22 -18.27
C ALA A 501 -8.33 15.69 -18.48
N ALA A 502 -8.48 14.43 -18.87
CA ALA A 502 -9.80 13.79 -19.00
C ALA A 502 -10.54 13.71 -17.65
N ARG A 503 -9.83 13.38 -16.56
CA ARG A 503 -10.39 13.40 -15.20
C ARG A 503 -10.79 14.81 -14.77
N HIS A 504 -9.94 15.81 -15.00
CA HIS A 504 -10.25 17.20 -14.70
C HIS A 504 -11.51 17.67 -15.42
N ALA A 505 -11.63 17.37 -16.72
CA ALA A 505 -12.81 17.70 -17.52
C ALA A 505 -14.09 17.00 -17.01
N ALA A 506 -13.95 15.86 -16.34
CA ALA A 506 -15.02 15.15 -15.65
C ALA A 506 -15.21 15.58 -14.18
N ALA A 507 -14.63 16.73 -13.77
CA ALA A 507 -14.64 17.27 -12.40
C ALA A 507 -14.03 16.35 -11.32
N GLY A 508 -13.18 15.41 -11.74
CA GLY A 508 -12.41 14.54 -10.84
C GLY A 508 -11.00 15.08 -10.54
N PRO A 509 -10.35 14.58 -9.48
CA PRO A 509 -8.97 14.95 -9.16
C PRO A 509 -8.01 14.46 -10.27
N PRO A 510 -7.15 15.34 -10.83
CA PRO A 510 -6.27 14.98 -11.93
C PRO A 510 -5.14 14.02 -11.53
N GLU A 511 -4.55 14.20 -10.34
CA GLU A 511 -3.46 13.38 -9.77
C GLU A 511 -2.29 13.16 -10.74
N SER A 512 -1.77 14.24 -11.32
CA SER A 512 -0.65 14.25 -12.27
C SER A 512 0.60 14.88 -11.67
N ALA A 513 1.73 14.80 -12.39
CA ALA A 513 2.97 15.45 -11.97
C ALA A 513 2.81 16.97 -11.78
N ALA A 514 2.02 17.63 -12.63
CA ALA A 514 1.77 19.07 -12.56
C ALA A 514 0.91 19.45 -11.34
N THR A 515 -0.18 18.72 -11.08
CA THR A 515 -1.06 19.00 -9.93
C THR A 515 -0.41 18.65 -8.59
N ALA A 516 0.34 17.55 -8.54
CA ALA A 516 1.11 17.18 -7.36
C ALA A 516 2.15 18.26 -6.99
N GLU A 517 2.86 18.82 -7.98
CA GLU A 517 3.80 19.93 -7.76
C GLU A 517 3.09 21.23 -7.36
N SER A 518 1.98 21.59 -8.02
CA SER A 518 1.16 22.76 -7.66
C SER A 518 0.70 22.69 -6.20
N ASP A 519 0.21 21.53 -5.77
CA ASP A 519 -0.24 21.29 -4.41
C ASP A 519 0.92 21.25 -3.41
N PHE A 520 2.11 20.86 -3.85
CA PHE A 520 3.31 20.91 -3.01
C PHE A 520 3.66 22.36 -2.67
N TYR A 521 3.63 23.27 -3.64
CA TYR A 521 3.76 24.73 -3.40
C TYR A 521 2.61 25.29 -2.57
N PHE A 522 1.39 24.82 -2.80
CA PHE A 522 0.23 25.19 -1.99
C PHE A 522 0.43 24.86 -0.52
N SER A 523 1.00 23.70 -0.19
CA SER A 523 1.29 23.36 1.21
C SER A 523 2.27 24.34 1.88
N GLY A 524 3.24 24.89 1.13
CA GLY A 524 4.10 25.96 1.63
C GLY A 524 3.34 27.26 1.88
N ARG A 525 2.42 27.63 0.98
CA ARG A 525 1.52 28.79 1.15
C ARG A 525 0.61 28.64 2.36
N MET A 526 0.05 27.45 2.58
CA MET A 526 -0.75 27.14 3.77
C MET A 526 0.04 27.34 5.07
N ARG A 527 1.32 26.95 5.11
CA ARG A 527 2.20 27.20 6.26
C ARG A 527 2.43 28.68 6.52
N LEU A 528 2.67 29.47 5.47
CA LEU A 528 2.82 30.92 5.58
C LEU A 528 1.53 31.56 6.08
N ALA A 529 0.38 31.23 5.50
CA ALA A 529 -0.92 31.76 5.93
C ALA A 529 -1.22 31.40 7.40
N ALA A 530 -0.87 30.19 7.85
CA ALA A 530 -0.98 29.78 9.25
C ALA A 530 -0.08 30.57 10.22
N ALA A 531 0.96 31.23 9.69
CA ALA A 531 1.84 32.15 10.40
C ALA A 531 1.41 33.63 10.31
N GLY A 532 0.27 33.91 9.67
CA GLY A 532 -0.24 35.27 9.50
C GLY A 532 0.40 36.05 8.36
N THR A 533 1.15 35.38 7.48
CA THR A 533 1.69 35.97 6.25
C THR A 533 0.56 36.25 5.26
N GLU A 534 0.63 37.39 4.59
CA GLU A 534 -0.23 37.70 3.45
C GLU A 534 0.21 36.88 2.24
N VAL A 535 -0.71 36.09 1.67
CA VAL A 535 -0.45 35.25 0.50
C VAL A 535 -1.50 35.56 -0.56
N GLU A 536 -1.06 36.05 -1.72
CA GLU A 536 -1.92 36.29 -2.88
C GLU A 536 -1.50 35.37 -4.05
N GLU A 537 -2.36 34.42 -4.40
CA GLU A 537 -2.06 33.45 -5.46
C GLU A 537 -2.12 34.07 -6.85
N ALA A 538 -1.22 33.65 -7.74
CA ALA A 538 -1.38 33.90 -9.17
C ALA A 538 -2.67 33.22 -9.68
N ALA A 539 -3.24 33.76 -10.76
CA ALA A 539 -4.37 33.14 -11.42
C ALA A 539 -4.01 31.72 -11.88
N GLU A 540 -4.91 30.76 -11.62
CA GLU A 540 -4.76 29.39 -12.12
C GLU A 540 -4.78 29.38 -13.65
N GLU A 541 -3.91 28.55 -14.23
CA GLU A 541 -3.89 28.28 -15.65
C GLU A 541 -3.95 26.79 -15.95
N LEU A 542 -4.18 26.45 -17.22
CA LEU A 542 -4.12 25.07 -17.69
C LEU A 542 -2.76 24.79 -18.35
N ILE A 543 -2.15 23.67 -17.94
CA ILE A 543 -0.99 23.07 -18.59
C ILE A 543 -1.43 21.71 -19.11
N LEU A 544 -1.44 21.55 -20.44
CA LEU A 544 -1.89 20.33 -21.11
C LEU A 544 -3.30 19.87 -20.64
N GLY A 545 -4.20 20.83 -20.39
CA GLY A 545 -5.58 20.56 -19.93
C GLY A 545 -5.74 20.25 -18.44
N VAL A 546 -4.68 20.42 -17.65
CA VAL A 546 -4.67 20.19 -16.20
C VAL A 546 -4.45 21.51 -15.45
N PRO A 547 -5.15 21.79 -14.33
CA PRO A 547 -4.99 23.00 -13.54
C PRO A 547 -3.61 23.09 -12.88
N PHE A 548 -3.03 24.28 -12.91
CA PHE A 548 -1.75 24.61 -12.27
C PHE A 548 -1.77 26.05 -11.77
N THR A 549 -1.29 26.28 -10.54
CA THR A 549 -1.14 27.63 -9.99
C THR A 549 0.32 28.07 -10.08
N PRO A 550 0.67 29.08 -10.91
CA PRO A 550 2.07 29.48 -11.14
C PRO A 550 2.84 29.98 -9.92
N GLY A 551 2.15 30.45 -8.88
CA GLY A 551 2.75 30.80 -7.59
C GLY A 551 1.76 31.44 -6.59
N PRO A 552 2.25 31.91 -5.43
CA PRO A 552 3.64 31.83 -5.00
C PRO A 552 4.16 30.40 -4.85
N LYS A 553 5.37 30.15 -5.36
CA LYS A 553 6.09 28.88 -5.23
C LYS A 553 6.85 28.88 -3.91
N VAL A 554 6.20 28.36 -2.87
CA VAL A 554 6.75 28.36 -1.51
C VAL A 554 7.27 26.98 -1.14
N LEU A 555 8.57 26.88 -0.90
CA LEU A 555 9.28 25.67 -0.50
C LEU A 555 9.96 25.88 0.86
N LEU A 556 9.24 25.52 1.92
CA LEU A 556 9.78 25.48 3.28
C LEU A 556 10.35 24.08 3.52
N ARG A 557 11.67 23.90 3.35
CA ARG A 557 12.30 22.58 3.47
C ARG A 557 12.17 22.04 4.90
N PRO A 558 12.19 20.71 5.11
CA PRO A 558 12.05 20.12 6.45
C PRO A 558 13.12 20.58 7.47
N SER A 559 14.31 20.91 6.99
CA SER A 559 15.38 21.57 7.78
C SER A 559 14.88 22.88 8.39
N PHE A 560 14.21 23.72 7.61
CA PHE A 560 13.60 24.97 8.05
C PHE A 560 12.44 24.73 9.02
N ALA A 561 11.41 23.99 8.61
CA ALA A 561 10.26 23.72 9.48
C ALA A 561 9.55 22.40 9.15
N MET A 562 9.16 21.70 10.21
CA MET A 562 8.29 20.52 10.16
C MET A 562 6.90 20.77 10.75
N THR A 563 6.75 21.79 11.59
CA THR A 563 5.49 22.09 12.28
C THR A 563 5.00 23.50 12.01
N LEU A 564 3.70 23.75 12.14
CA LEU A 564 3.14 25.10 12.01
C LEU A 564 3.69 26.04 13.09
N ALA A 565 3.96 25.51 14.29
CA ALA A 565 4.57 26.27 15.39
C ALA A 565 5.97 26.81 15.01
N GLU A 566 6.81 26.00 14.36
CA GLU A 566 8.14 26.44 13.93
C GLU A 566 8.07 27.54 12.86
N VAL A 567 7.09 27.48 11.96
CA VAL A 567 6.90 28.53 10.95
C VAL A 567 6.47 29.85 11.60
N ARG A 568 5.53 29.79 12.56
CA ARG A 568 5.08 30.97 13.34
C ARG A 568 6.21 31.60 14.14
N GLU A 569 7.14 30.80 14.66
CA GLU A 569 8.30 31.30 15.41
C GLU A 569 9.32 32.01 14.51
N LYS A 570 9.52 31.51 13.29
CA LYS A 570 10.59 31.97 12.39
C LYS A 570 10.18 33.07 11.42
N ILE A 571 8.89 33.40 11.33
CA ILE A 571 8.39 34.38 10.37
C ILE A 571 7.66 35.49 11.12
N SER A 572 8.20 36.69 11.01
CA SER A 572 7.61 37.91 11.56
C SER A 572 7.45 38.94 10.45
N GLY A 573 6.23 39.11 9.93
CA GLY A 573 5.96 39.96 8.79
C GLY A 573 6.52 39.38 7.50
N CYS A 574 5.63 38.85 6.66
CA CYS A 574 5.99 38.41 5.32
C CYS A 574 4.78 38.61 4.41
N SER A 575 5.03 38.94 3.14
CA SER A 575 4.02 39.00 2.10
C SER A 575 4.58 38.37 0.82
N VAL A 576 3.84 37.43 0.24
CA VAL A 576 4.20 36.79 -1.03
C VAL A 576 3.02 36.85 -2.01
N SER A 577 3.25 37.33 -3.22
CA SER A 577 2.20 37.45 -4.24
C SER A 577 2.62 37.03 -5.65
N GLY A 578 1.63 36.70 -6.49
CA GLY A 578 1.83 36.41 -7.91
C GLY A 578 2.64 35.13 -8.15
N GLU A 579 3.60 35.20 -9.06
CA GLU A 579 4.49 34.08 -9.43
C GLU A 579 5.74 33.99 -8.54
N ALA A 580 5.80 34.72 -7.42
CA ALA A 580 6.99 34.80 -6.58
C ALA A 580 7.48 33.41 -6.13
N THR A 581 8.77 33.29 -5.82
CA THR A 581 9.38 32.04 -5.35
C THR A 581 10.11 32.28 -4.03
N LEU A 582 9.75 31.51 -3.00
CA LEU A 582 10.42 31.54 -1.70
C LEU A 582 10.91 30.14 -1.35
N ILE A 583 12.22 29.97 -1.22
CA ILE A 583 12.83 28.69 -0.82
C ILE A 583 13.68 28.91 0.42
N LEU A 584 13.35 28.22 1.51
CA LEU A 584 14.09 28.27 2.77
C LEU A 584 14.57 26.87 3.13
N ASP A 585 15.89 26.68 3.15
CA ASP A 585 16.56 25.43 3.53
C ASP A 585 17.62 25.70 4.58
N GLY A 586 17.28 25.47 5.85
CA GLY A 586 18.22 25.69 6.95
C GLY A 586 17.50 25.90 8.27
N LYS A 587 18.09 25.36 9.33
CA LYS A 587 17.45 25.32 10.65
C LYS A 587 17.26 26.71 11.25
N ASP A 588 18.26 27.57 11.19
CA ASP A 588 18.29 28.83 11.94
C ASP A 588 18.08 30.05 11.03
N ILE A 589 17.21 29.91 10.02
CA ILE A 589 16.75 31.01 9.16
C ILE A 589 15.52 31.67 9.81
N VAL A 590 15.48 33.01 9.81
CA VAL A 590 14.35 33.82 10.29
C VAL A 590 14.03 34.90 9.26
N LEU A 591 12.74 35.16 9.03
CA LEU A 591 12.26 36.25 8.18
C LEU A 591 11.68 37.40 9.02
N GLU A 592 12.11 38.62 8.72
CA GLU A 592 11.63 39.85 9.37
C GLU A 592 11.21 40.88 8.29
N GLY A 593 9.92 41.00 8.02
CA GLY A 593 9.39 41.96 7.03
C GLY A 593 9.85 41.66 5.61
N VAL A 594 9.72 40.39 5.15
CA VAL A 594 10.12 39.98 3.80
C VAL A 594 8.97 40.10 2.82
N GLU A 595 9.19 40.83 1.72
CA GLU A 595 8.19 41.01 0.66
C GLU A 595 8.69 40.46 -0.68
N LEU A 596 7.86 39.64 -1.33
CA LEU A 596 8.07 39.13 -2.67
C LEU A 596 6.81 39.30 -3.50
N SER A 597 6.93 39.85 -4.69
CA SER A 597 5.81 40.05 -5.61
C SER A 597 6.20 39.74 -7.05
N GLY A 598 5.20 39.68 -7.93
CA GLY A 598 5.43 39.41 -9.36
C GLY A 598 6.13 38.08 -9.55
N ARG A 599 7.30 38.05 -10.19
CA ARG A 599 8.11 36.83 -10.40
C ARG A 599 9.35 36.77 -9.50
N SER A 600 9.52 37.71 -8.58
CA SER A 600 10.70 37.77 -7.71
C SER A 600 10.96 36.44 -7.01
N ALA A 601 12.23 36.09 -6.85
CA ALA A 601 12.63 34.86 -6.17
C ALA A 601 13.70 35.14 -5.12
N LEU A 602 13.54 34.46 -3.98
CA LEU A 602 14.47 34.44 -2.87
C LEU A 602 14.72 32.99 -2.44
N VAL A 603 15.98 32.58 -2.51
CA VAL A 603 16.45 31.24 -2.14
C VAL A 603 17.52 31.40 -1.06
N ILE A 604 17.24 30.89 0.14
CA ILE A 604 18.19 30.89 1.26
C ILE A 604 18.53 29.45 1.62
N LYS A 605 19.82 29.11 1.55
CA LYS A 605 20.36 27.83 2.01
C LYS A 605 21.39 28.05 3.10
N ALA A 606 21.20 27.41 4.24
CA ALA A 606 22.06 27.58 5.41
C ALA A 606 22.42 26.22 6.00
N CYS A 607 23.72 25.97 6.14
CA CYS A 607 24.24 24.78 6.82
C CYS A 607 23.96 24.81 8.33
N ASP A 608 24.21 23.68 9.01
CA ASP A 608 24.07 23.60 10.45
C ASP A 608 24.98 24.62 11.16
N GLY A 609 24.39 25.46 12.02
CA GLY A 609 25.10 26.51 12.75
C GLY A 609 25.20 27.86 12.02
N ALA A 610 24.70 27.97 10.79
CA ALA A 610 24.49 29.24 10.11
C ALA A 610 23.13 29.84 10.53
N LYS A 611 23.16 30.95 11.25
CA LYS A 611 21.98 31.74 11.63
C LYS A 611 21.79 32.85 10.61
N VAL A 612 20.65 32.89 9.94
CA VAL A 612 20.40 33.84 8.86
C VAL A 612 19.14 34.63 9.15
N THR A 613 19.30 35.94 9.31
CA THR A 613 18.16 36.86 9.38
C THR A 613 17.96 37.52 8.02
N VAL A 614 16.74 37.46 7.49
CA VAL A 614 16.41 37.99 6.16
C VAL A 614 15.37 39.09 6.27
N LYS A 615 15.61 40.23 5.64
CA LYS A 615 14.73 41.41 5.72
C LYS A 615 14.63 42.13 4.37
N GLY A 616 13.49 42.79 4.15
CA GLY A 616 13.30 43.72 3.04
C GLY A 616 12.50 43.17 1.86
N THR A 617 12.47 43.95 0.78
CA THR A 617 11.66 43.71 -0.42
C THR A 617 12.59 43.30 -1.56
N PHE A 618 12.43 42.09 -2.07
CA PHE A 618 13.32 41.57 -3.10
C PHE A 618 12.67 41.70 -4.48
N GLU A 619 13.30 42.47 -5.37
CA GLU A 619 12.87 42.64 -6.76
C GLU A 619 13.92 42.03 -7.71
N ASN A 620 13.51 41.01 -8.47
CA ASN A 620 14.33 40.37 -9.50
C ASN A 620 13.43 39.58 -10.48
N GLU A 621 14.02 39.03 -11.55
CA GLU A 621 13.28 38.29 -12.57
C GLU A 621 12.95 36.82 -12.17
N GLY A 622 13.55 36.36 -11.06
CA GLY A 622 13.27 35.08 -10.41
C GLY A 622 13.25 33.86 -11.31
N PHE A 623 12.20 33.03 -11.21
CA PHE A 623 12.04 31.81 -11.99
C PHE A 623 10.85 31.92 -12.95
N GLU A 624 11.09 31.66 -14.22
CA GLU A 624 10.06 31.65 -15.27
C GLU A 624 9.61 30.23 -15.58
N LEU A 625 8.29 30.01 -15.61
CA LEU A 625 7.71 28.77 -16.12
C LEU A 625 7.71 28.79 -17.65
N VAL A 626 8.38 27.82 -18.27
CA VAL A 626 8.43 27.63 -19.72
C VAL A 626 7.71 26.34 -20.06
N LYS A 627 6.56 26.44 -20.74
CA LYS A 627 5.80 25.30 -21.24
C LYS A 627 6.58 24.62 -22.36
N LEU A 628 6.62 23.29 -22.35
CA LEU A 628 7.29 22.51 -23.39
C LEU A 628 6.48 22.58 -24.70
N THR A 629 7.18 22.70 -25.82
CA THR A 629 6.56 22.59 -27.15
C THR A 629 6.18 21.14 -27.46
N GLU A 630 5.35 20.93 -28.49
CA GLU A 630 5.02 19.57 -28.97
C GLU A 630 6.27 18.79 -29.41
N GLU A 631 7.24 19.47 -30.03
CA GLU A 631 8.52 18.88 -30.43
C GLU A 631 9.35 18.45 -29.22
N GLU A 632 9.38 19.27 -28.15
CA GLU A 632 10.06 18.95 -26.90
C GLU A 632 9.40 17.79 -26.15
N LEU A 633 8.06 17.73 -26.13
CA LEU A 633 7.30 16.64 -25.53
C LEU A 633 7.54 15.29 -26.25
N ALA A 634 7.77 15.32 -27.55
CA ALA A 634 8.07 14.13 -28.36
C ALA A 634 9.57 13.75 -28.36
N SER A 635 10.44 14.60 -27.84
CA SER A 635 11.89 14.42 -27.91
C SER A 635 12.45 13.67 -26.69
N ASP A 636 13.18 12.58 -26.95
CA ASP A 636 13.92 11.86 -25.91
C ASP A 636 15.14 12.65 -25.36
N ALA A 637 15.48 13.79 -25.99
CA ALA A 637 16.47 14.70 -25.42
C ALA A 637 15.93 15.48 -24.21
N VAL A 638 14.61 15.58 -24.06
CA VAL A 638 13.97 16.21 -22.89
C VAL A 638 13.75 15.15 -21.81
N PRO A 639 14.27 15.38 -20.58
CA PRO A 639 14.08 14.44 -19.49
C PRO A 639 12.61 14.06 -19.27
N GLU A 640 12.34 12.77 -19.07
CA GLU A 640 10.98 12.25 -18.90
C GLU A 640 10.22 12.98 -17.78
N TYR A 641 10.89 13.33 -16.68
CA TYR A 641 10.25 14.03 -15.56
C TYR A 641 9.73 15.44 -15.90
N LEU A 642 10.24 16.06 -16.98
CA LEU A 642 9.71 17.32 -17.52
C LEU A 642 8.59 17.03 -18.52
N ARG A 643 8.73 16.00 -19.36
CA ARG A 643 7.71 15.60 -20.33
C ARG A 643 6.39 15.19 -19.66
N ILE A 644 6.44 14.47 -18.54
CA ILE A 644 5.23 14.05 -17.80
C ILE A 644 4.49 15.21 -17.09
N ARG A 645 5.04 16.42 -17.06
CA ARG A 645 4.39 17.62 -16.49
C ARG A 645 4.13 18.72 -17.51
N GLY A 646 4.90 18.77 -18.61
CA GLY A 646 4.70 19.69 -19.72
C GLY A 646 5.36 21.06 -19.57
N TYR A 647 6.29 21.24 -18.61
CA TYR A 647 7.00 22.50 -18.42
C TYR A 647 8.35 22.29 -17.72
N ARG A 648 9.16 23.35 -17.71
CA ARG A 648 10.38 23.53 -16.91
C ARG A 648 10.38 24.91 -16.26
N PHE A 649 11.21 25.12 -15.25
CA PHE A 649 11.52 26.46 -14.74
C PHE A 649 12.90 26.90 -15.24
N GLU A 650 13.00 28.15 -15.69
CA GLU A 650 14.26 28.79 -16.07
C GLU A 650 14.59 29.89 -15.06
N ASN A 651 15.80 29.86 -14.50
CA ASN A 651 16.28 30.92 -13.61
C ASN A 651 16.63 32.17 -14.42
N ARG A 652 15.87 33.25 -14.24
CA ARG A 652 16.01 34.53 -14.96
C ARG A 652 16.77 35.60 -14.18
N ALA A 653 16.86 35.49 -12.86
CA ALA A 653 17.83 36.19 -11.98
C ALA A 653 17.41 36.02 -10.51
N ALA A 654 17.10 34.79 -10.09
CA ALA A 654 16.71 34.54 -8.70
C ALA A 654 17.81 34.99 -7.73
N ALA A 655 17.42 35.65 -6.64
CA ALA A 655 18.35 35.98 -5.57
C ALA A 655 18.63 34.71 -4.74
N VAL A 656 19.84 34.18 -4.87
CA VAL A 656 20.27 32.94 -4.21
C VAL A 656 21.40 33.25 -3.23
N TYR A 657 21.19 32.93 -1.96
CA TYR A 657 22.16 33.07 -0.88
C TYR A 657 22.44 31.70 -0.27
N GLU A 658 23.70 31.26 -0.33
CA GLU A 658 24.15 29.97 0.22
C GLU A 658 25.23 30.21 1.29
N TYR A 659 24.96 29.70 2.50
CA TYR A 659 25.84 29.80 3.66
C TYR A 659 26.36 28.41 4.04
N ASP A 660 27.56 28.09 3.58
CA ASP A 660 28.24 26.81 3.75
C ASP A 660 29.10 26.72 5.03
N THR A 661 29.19 27.83 5.76
CA THR A 661 29.96 27.97 6.99
C THR A 661 29.06 28.38 8.15
N PRO A 662 29.28 27.86 9.38
CA PRO A 662 28.58 28.35 10.57
C PRO A 662 28.91 29.81 10.84
N GLY A 663 27.93 30.59 11.27
CA GLY A 663 28.08 32.03 11.46
C GLY A 663 26.75 32.75 11.66
N GLU A 664 26.83 34.05 11.85
CA GLU A 664 25.65 34.93 11.89
C GLU A 664 25.65 35.78 10.62
N TYR A 665 24.55 35.73 9.87
CA TYR A 665 24.40 36.36 8.58
C TYR A 665 23.13 37.19 8.54
N VAL A 666 23.20 38.29 7.79
CA VAL A 666 22.06 39.16 7.52
C VAL A 666 21.94 39.32 6.01
N VAL A 667 20.75 39.06 5.48
CA VAL A 667 20.37 39.33 4.08
C VAL A 667 19.40 40.49 4.10
N GLU A 668 19.78 41.58 3.44
CA GLU A 668 18.96 42.78 3.26
C GLU A 668 18.95 43.16 1.78
N SER A 669 17.77 43.56 1.27
CA SER A 669 17.53 44.01 -0.11
C SER A 669 17.88 45.47 -0.35
#